data_AF-A0A9E5FUF3-F1
#
_entry.id   AF-A0A9E5FUF3-F1
#
_cell.length_a   1.000
_cell.length_b   1.000
_cell.length_c   1.000
_cell.angle_alpha   90.00
_cell.angle_beta   90.00
_cell.angle_gamma   90.00
#
_symmetry.space_group_name_H-M   'P 1'
#
loop_
_entity.id
_entity.type
_entity.pdbx_description
1 polymer ?
#
loop_
_entity_poly.entity_id
_entity_poly.type
_entity_poly.pdbx_seq_one_letter_code
_entity_poly.pdbx_strand_id
1 'polypeptide(L)'
;MKLTDSSAANVGVNAVRAIVASTSAFRHFMVYSATTISSVISGAIGLIKNGIGSLTLTGANTYTGATTVSGGTMNVSGAGQLNSGMYAGNIVNNGVFTWSSSANQTINGSVGGTGTLNLTPTSAGTLTINGAVNAGGNMTIGGGGTVALNGGVTGIVLLSVQNATLTQAGGTMAFGGNTPCLNLGTTANATWTITSGTSIMTGYNAGANNIGGATTSGTLNINGPTAVFSAGDVNYNAGGVINVQEGNFQGFVHGSTTGLLGINLGNSGNTGTATIRPGMNTADLRGSTTVSALGGYGLTDNVFPQIGGLSSSLSINLMGNNGQISNVQTYNVTGGSTPVNRAYLMFAAIKDNGNNRGITFTGPQTAAFGSTPANGSTAATFLETAASYTGTTFLNAGALVADFTITASSNATTASNLLPSASQLQMDNNAVLAINGRPNGTATTGINGTWTSSSYTVTPTSLTGIAVGQMVTGTGIPSNTYVTGIYNIGTPSGGAKIYLSNLTTGSGSAAALTFTAQNFNTSQTVNGTVLNSGASAIQVWLNGGNGTALNLGAITRNPGATVAFTNPTGTLSATNGITTGSGAANTILTDSNVAYATVSTTDWAAKDSTNGWIVGLSSIAGGYSNATTTSLAGNADVSVASQNTTLSTGASITSLRFSNNTAHTITVTSGNLTTGGILVSSAITTTNQSITGGNLMSAGAGKDMVVIVNSTTGGLTINSTIIDNTSATGLTKSGAGLLTLTNANTYTGRTSITAGTLITTKLVSGPSGKFSQATFTPTALTVTFSTPPVAGETYRLLPGATTQTYASVTLVGTGRTATYNSTNSTLTIA
;
A
#
# COMPACT_ATOMS: atom_id res chain seq x y z
N MET A 1 43.52 20.51 9.88
CA MET A 1 43.24 19.12 9.46
C MET A 1 43.97 18.21 10.42
N LYS A 2 43.26 17.35 11.17
CA LYS A 2 43.95 16.32 11.97
C LYS A 2 44.40 15.21 11.03
N LEU A 3 45.61 14.68 11.22
CA LEU A 3 46.15 13.58 10.39
C LEU A 3 45.21 12.35 10.36
N THR A 4 44.35 12.20 11.36
CA THR A 4 43.32 11.15 11.45
C THR A 4 42.21 11.26 10.42
N ASP A 5 41.99 12.45 9.86
CA ASP A 5 40.83 12.76 9.01
C ASP A 5 41.24 12.87 7.53
N SER A 6 42.54 12.69 7.22
CA SER A 6 43.05 12.77 5.86
C SER A 6 42.81 11.46 5.10
N SER A 7 42.38 11.57 3.85
CA SER A 7 42.26 10.43 2.90
C SER A 7 43.58 10.07 2.22
N ALA A 8 44.62 10.89 2.39
CA ALA A 8 45.93 10.65 1.83
C ALA A 8 47.04 11.21 2.75
N ALA A 9 48.08 10.40 2.96
CA ALA A 9 49.36 10.87 3.44
C ALA A 9 50.40 10.51 2.37
N ASN A 10 51.31 11.41 2.04
CA ASN A 10 52.34 11.18 1.03
C ASN A 10 53.73 11.36 1.64
N VAL A 11 54.69 10.55 1.20
CA VAL A 11 56.13 10.79 1.41
C VAL A 11 56.74 10.98 0.03
N GLY A 12 57.02 12.24 -0.32
CA GLY A 12 57.34 12.62 -1.70
C GLY A 12 56.13 12.39 -2.62
N VAL A 13 56.35 11.69 -3.73
CA VAL A 13 55.28 11.30 -4.69
C VAL A 13 54.56 10.01 -4.31
N ASN A 14 55.00 9.33 -3.25
CA ASN A 14 54.46 8.02 -2.88
C ASN A 14 53.33 8.16 -1.85
N ALA A 15 52.18 7.54 -2.14
CA ALA A 15 51.07 7.46 -1.21
C ALA A 15 51.36 6.45 -0.09
N VAL A 16 51.30 6.92 1.15
CA VAL A 16 51.39 6.12 2.36
C VAL A 16 50.03 5.48 2.64
N ARG A 17 49.98 4.15 2.60
CA ARG A 17 48.75 3.40 2.84
C ARG A 17 48.42 3.26 4.33
N ALA A 18 49.45 2.98 5.13
CA ALA A 18 49.37 2.91 6.58
C ALA A 18 50.73 3.22 7.21
N ILE A 19 50.70 3.77 8.42
CA ILE A 19 51.87 3.91 9.29
C ILE A 19 51.61 3.01 10.51
N VAL A 20 52.59 2.16 10.83
CA VAL A 20 52.51 1.24 11.97
C VAL A 20 53.56 1.65 12.99
N ALA A 21 53.12 1.91 14.22
CA ALA A 21 54.00 2.16 15.35
C ALA A 21 53.71 1.14 16.45
N SER A 22 54.75 0.68 17.14
CA SER A 22 54.60 -0.14 18.35
C SER A 22 55.20 0.60 19.52
N THR A 23 54.42 0.80 20.57
CA THR A 23 54.90 1.26 21.87
C THR A 23 54.86 0.08 22.86
N SER A 24 55.38 0.28 24.06
CA SER A 24 55.27 -0.71 25.15
C SER A 24 53.82 -0.94 25.62
N ALA A 25 52.88 -0.07 25.26
CA ALA A 25 51.48 -0.14 25.70
C ALA A 25 50.51 -0.60 24.60
N PHE A 26 50.80 -0.32 23.32
CA PHE A 26 49.89 -0.64 22.21
C PHE A 26 50.62 -0.72 20.86
N ARG A 27 50.04 -1.49 19.94
CA ARG A 27 50.34 -1.42 18.49
C ARG A 27 49.36 -0.47 17.84
N HIS A 28 49.87 0.55 17.15
CA HIS A 28 49.08 1.60 16.52
C HIS A 28 49.16 1.51 15.00
N PHE A 29 48.01 1.39 14.36
CA PHE A 29 47.84 1.47 12.92
C PHE A 29 47.15 2.78 12.55
N MET A 30 47.87 3.72 11.94
CA MET A 30 47.29 4.89 11.28
C MET A 30 47.06 4.56 9.81
N VAL A 31 45.81 4.35 9.40
CA VAL A 31 45.47 3.80 8.08
C VAL A 31 44.73 4.82 7.23
N TYR A 32 45.28 5.13 6.06
CA TYR A 32 44.74 6.12 5.11
C TYR A 32 43.96 5.45 3.98
N SER A 33 44.33 4.22 3.60
CA SER A 33 43.63 3.42 2.58
C SER A 33 43.55 1.95 3.01
N ALA A 34 42.66 1.18 2.39
CA ALA A 34 42.42 -0.23 2.73
C ALA A 34 43.75 -1.02 2.80
N THR A 35 44.02 -1.68 3.92
CA THR A 35 45.25 -2.41 4.21
C THR A 35 44.91 -3.75 4.85
N THR A 36 45.51 -4.84 4.38
CA THR A 36 45.30 -6.19 4.90
C THR A 36 46.55 -6.72 5.57
N ILE A 37 46.41 -7.31 6.75
CA ILE A 37 47.47 -8.01 7.48
C ILE A 37 47.10 -9.49 7.57
N SER A 38 47.87 -10.30 6.87
CA SER A 38 47.70 -11.76 6.85
C SER A 38 48.57 -12.48 7.86
N SER A 39 49.60 -11.84 8.40
CA SER A 39 50.44 -12.39 9.45
C SER A 39 49.77 -12.32 10.82
N VAL A 40 50.13 -13.25 11.72
CA VAL A 40 49.68 -13.24 13.11
C VAL A 40 50.25 -12.01 13.84
N ILE A 41 49.37 -11.21 14.45
CA ILE A 41 49.76 -10.18 15.42
C ILE A 41 49.76 -10.81 16.82
N SER A 42 50.88 -10.73 17.53
CA SER A 42 51.10 -11.37 18.84
C SER A 42 51.54 -10.39 19.92
N GLY A 43 51.53 -10.85 21.18
CA GLY A 43 52.08 -10.15 22.36
C GLY A 43 51.03 -9.62 23.34
N ALA A 44 51.49 -9.13 24.49
CA ALA A 44 50.59 -8.67 25.56
C ALA A 44 49.90 -7.32 25.28
N ILE A 45 50.46 -6.53 24.36
CA ILE A 45 49.98 -5.17 24.06
C ILE A 45 48.73 -5.18 23.16
N GLY A 46 47.86 -4.19 23.34
CA GLY A 46 46.62 -4.03 22.57
C GLY A 46 46.82 -3.49 21.16
N LEU A 47 45.73 -3.32 20.41
CA LEU A 47 45.70 -2.78 19.05
C LEU A 47 44.88 -1.49 19.00
N ILE A 48 45.45 -0.42 18.45
CA ILE A 48 44.76 0.83 18.15
C ILE A 48 44.70 1.04 16.63
N LYS A 49 43.50 1.21 16.09
CA LYS A 49 43.23 1.55 14.70
C LYS A 49 42.77 3.00 14.59
N ASN A 50 43.56 3.82 13.90
CA ASN A 50 43.26 5.22 13.55
C ASN A 50 43.20 5.42 12.04
N GLY A 51 42.81 6.62 11.62
CA GLY A 51 42.70 7.03 10.23
C GLY A 51 41.43 6.51 9.56
N ILE A 52 41.02 7.15 8.47
CA ILE A 52 39.73 6.86 7.82
C ILE A 52 39.72 5.55 7.00
N GLY A 53 40.89 5.00 6.67
CA GLY A 53 40.99 3.78 5.85
C GLY A 53 40.59 2.50 6.59
N SER A 54 40.50 1.39 5.86
CA SER A 54 40.15 0.07 6.41
C SER A 54 41.38 -0.75 6.80
N LEU A 55 41.39 -1.36 7.98
CA LEU A 55 42.37 -2.37 8.38
C LEU A 55 41.70 -3.74 8.43
N THR A 56 42.16 -4.67 7.61
CA THR A 56 41.65 -6.04 7.55
C THR A 56 42.65 -7.01 8.16
N LEU A 57 42.23 -7.80 9.15
CA LEU A 57 43.03 -8.86 9.77
C LEU A 57 42.52 -10.23 9.29
N THR A 58 43.39 -11.02 8.65
CA THR A 58 43.02 -12.36 8.14
C THR A 58 43.73 -13.51 8.84
N GLY A 59 44.77 -13.23 9.65
CA GLY A 59 45.45 -14.23 10.47
C GLY A 59 44.78 -14.50 11.82
N ALA A 60 45.11 -15.64 12.43
CA ALA A 60 44.71 -15.96 13.81
C ALA A 60 45.59 -15.19 14.81
N ASN A 61 45.18 -13.97 15.17
CA ASN A 61 45.96 -13.10 16.03
C ASN A 61 45.97 -13.60 17.47
N THR A 62 47.09 -13.44 18.16
CA THR A 62 47.34 -13.97 19.52
C THR A 62 47.65 -12.88 20.54
N TYR A 63 47.39 -11.61 20.21
CA TYR A 63 47.53 -10.53 21.17
C TYR A 63 46.40 -10.55 22.21
N THR A 64 46.73 -10.21 23.46
CA THR A 64 45.79 -10.30 24.59
C THR A 64 45.26 -8.94 25.07
N GLY A 65 45.96 -7.84 24.77
CA GLY A 65 45.55 -6.49 25.16
C GLY A 65 44.31 -5.98 24.42
N ALA A 66 43.70 -4.91 24.95
CA ALA A 66 42.46 -4.32 24.42
C ALA A 66 42.58 -3.78 22.98
N THR A 67 41.46 -3.70 22.28
CA THR A 67 41.37 -3.16 20.92
C THR A 67 40.64 -1.83 20.93
N THR A 68 41.16 -0.81 20.24
CA THR A 68 40.50 0.48 20.06
C THR A 68 40.42 0.83 18.57
N VAL A 69 39.21 1.04 18.05
CA VAL A 69 38.95 1.55 16.71
C VAL A 69 38.54 3.00 16.85
N SER A 70 39.48 3.93 16.67
CA SER A 70 39.23 5.36 16.82
C SER A 70 38.58 5.99 15.57
N GLY A 71 38.66 5.33 14.42
CA GLY A 71 38.11 5.80 13.14
C GLY A 71 38.36 4.84 11.97
N GLY A 72 37.65 5.07 10.87
CA GLY A 72 37.62 4.17 9.72
C GLY A 72 37.06 2.79 10.08
N THR A 73 37.46 1.76 9.33
CA THR A 73 36.99 0.38 9.54
C THR A 73 38.10 -0.51 10.07
N MET A 74 37.79 -1.36 11.05
CA MET A 74 38.58 -2.55 11.38
C MET A 74 37.75 -3.78 11.05
N ASN A 75 38.26 -4.65 10.20
CA ASN A 75 37.59 -5.90 9.81
C ASN A 75 38.42 -7.12 10.22
N VAL A 76 37.81 -8.10 10.86
CA VAL A 76 38.39 -9.44 11.01
C VAL A 76 37.70 -10.36 10.01
N SER A 77 38.44 -10.88 9.02
CA SER A 77 37.87 -11.60 7.87
C SER A 77 38.65 -12.87 7.51
N GLY A 78 38.18 -13.64 6.52
CA GLY A 78 38.82 -14.91 6.16
C GLY A 78 38.77 -15.88 7.33
N ALA A 79 39.89 -16.51 7.67
CA ALA A 79 40.04 -17.33 8.88
C ALA A 79 40.57 -16.53 10.09
N GLY A 80 40.45 -15.20 10.06
CA GLY A 80 41.00 -14.32 11.09
C GLY A 80 40.35 -14.52 12.46
N GLN A 81 41.15 -14.44 13.52
CA GLN A 81 40.70 -14.52 14.92
C GLN A 81 41.40 -13.49 15.80
N LEU A 82 40.80 -13.17 16.95
CA LEU A 82 41.38 -12.41 18.04
C LEU A 82 41.68 -13.33 19.22
N ASN A 83 42.89 -13.24 19.75
CA ASN A 83 43.45 -14.13 20.78
C ASN A 83 43.11 -15.61 20.55
N SER A 84 43.43 -16.12 19.35
CA SER A 84 43.14 -17.51 18.94
C SER A 84 41.68 -17.94 19.13
N GLY A 85 40.74 -17.00 19.01
CA GLY A 85 39.31 -17.26 19.14
C GLY A 85 38.74 -17.04 20.53
N MET A 86 39.55 -16.69 21.55
CA MET A 86 39.07 -16.43 22.92
C MET A 86 39.60 -15.09 23.43
N TYR A 87 38.96 -14.00 23.03
CA TYR A 87 39.41 -12.65 23.30
C TYR A 87 38.82 -12.07 24.59
N ALA A 88 39.66 -11.80 25.58
CA ALA A 88 39.23 -11.26 26.87
C ALA A 88 39.31 -9.73 26.97
N GLY A 89 40.03 -9.08 26.05
CA GLY A 89 40.18 -7.62 26.05
C GLY A 89 38.89 -6.89 25.67
N ASN A 90 38.73 -5.67 26.19
CA ASN A 90 37.67 -4.78 25.74
C ASN A 90 37.92 -4.32 24.30
N ILE A 91 36.84 -4.12 23.55
CA ILE A 91 36.85 -3.48 22.23
C ILE A 91 36.14 -2.14 22.36
N VAL A 92 36.88 -1.05 22.16
CA VAL A 92 36.33 0.31 22.08
C VAL A 92 36.21 0.69 20.60
N ASN A 93 35.00 0.90 20.09
CA ASN A 93 34.70 1.19 18.70
C ASN A 93 34.03 2.55 18.54
N ASN A 94 34.76 3.51 18.01
CA ASN A 94 34.29 4.85 17.62
C ASN A 94 34.26 5.05 16.09
N GLY A 95 34.52 3.99 15.32
CA GLY A 95 34.45 3.95 13.86
C GLY A 95 33.48 2.87 13.39
N VAL A 96 33.98 1.92 12.60
CA VAL A 96 33.25 0.71 12.21
C VAL A 96 34.07 -0.51 12.60
N PHE A 97 33.50 -1.39 13.44
CA PHE A 97 34.06 -2.71 13.70
C PHE A 97 33.26 -3.74 12.91
N THR A 98 33.94 -4.48 12.04
CA THR A 98 33.37 -5.55 11.23
C THR A 98 33.96 -6.90 11.63
N TRP A 99 33.10 -7.88 11.81
CA TRP A 99 33.47 -9.27 11.95
C TRP A 99 32.91 -10.06 10.78
N SER A 100 33.72 -10.37 9.78
CA SER A 100 33.34 -11.15 8.60
C SER A 100 34.17 -12.43 8.43
N SER A 101 34.59 -13.01 9.56
CA SER A 101 35.41 -14.22 9.60
C SER A 101 34.56 -15.49 9.47
N SER A 102 35.15 -16.54 8.91
CA SER A 102 34.60 -17.90 8.90
C SER A 102 35.02 -18.71 10.13
N ALA A 103 35.92 -18.18 10.96
CA ALA A 103 36.37 -18.84 12.17
C ALA A 103 35.46 -18.53 13.37
N ASN A 104 35.33 -19.50 14.27
CA ASN A 104 34.64 -19.30 15.54
C ASN A 104 35.41 -18.32 16.43
N GLN A 105 34.69 -17.44 17.12
CA GLN A 105 35.26 -16.47 18.05
C GLN A 105 34.35 -16.31 19.26
N THR A 106 34.97 -16.23 20.43
CA THR A 106 34.36 -15.80 21.68
C THR A 106 35.03 -14.50 22.14
N ILE A 107 34.25 -13.48 22.44
CA ILE A 107 34.67 -12.20 23.00
C ILE A 107 34.08 -12.10 24.41
N ASN A 108 34.94 -12.19 25.42
CA ASN A 108 34.55 -12.08 26.83
C ASN A 108 34.62 -10.63 27.34
N GLY A 109 35.43 -9.78 26.70
CA GLY A 109 35.47 -8.36 27.01
C GLY A 109 34.24 -7.61 26.49
N SER A 110 34.00 -6.42 27.03
CA SER A 110 32.92 -5.54 26.55
C SER A 110 33.21 -5.02 25.14
N VAL A 111 32.16 -4.81 24.34
CA VAL A 111 32.23 -4.16 23.03
C VAL A 111 31.48 -2.84 23.13
N GLY A 112 32.23 -1.75 23.33
CA GLY A 112 31.68 -0.42 23.64
C GLY A 112 32.05 0.64 22.60
N GLY A 113 31.48 1.84 22.70
CA GLY A 113 31.88 3.04 21.94
C GLY A 113 30.73 3.64 21.13
N THR A 114 30.99 4.66 20.31
CA THR A 114 29.93 5.38 19.54
C THR A 114 29.76 4.87 18.11
N GLY A 115 30.56 3.89 17.69
CA GLY A 115 30.65 3.43 16.31
C GLY A 115 29.59 2.40 15.90
N THR A 116 29.60 2.05 14.61
CA THR A 116 28.74 1.02 14.01
C THR A 116 29.36 -0.36 14.17
N LEU A 117 28.52 -1.37 14.42
CA LEU A 117 28.92 -2.77 14.54
C LEU A 117 28.34 -3.61 13.40
N ASN A 118 29.19 -4.25 12.61
CA ASN A 118 28.79 -5.14 11.52
C ASN A 118 29.27 -6.56 11.79
N LEU A 119 28.39 -7.41 12.31
CA LEU A 119 28.66 -8.80 12.65
C LEU A 119 28.15 -9.70 11.54
N THR A 120 28.98 -9.96 10.54
CA THR A 120 28.62 -10.73 9.35
C THR A 120 29.45 -12.01 9.22
N PRO A 121 29.48 -12.90 10.23
CA PRO A 121 30.21 -14.16 10.11
C PRO A 121 29.65 -14.97 8.92
N THR A 122 30.51 -15.72 8.24
CA THR A 122 30.05 -16.61 7.17
C THR A 122 29.25 -17.78 7.75
N SER A 123 28.57 -18.58 6.93
CA SER A 123 27.78 -19.73 7.39
C SER A 123 28.54 -20.77 8.23
N ALA A 124 29.89 -20.79 8.15
CA ALA A 124 30.73 -21.66 8.98
C ALA A 124 31.13 -21.03 10.32
N GLY A 125 31.01 -19.71 10.47
CA GLY A 125 31.50 -18.97 11.63
C GLY A 125 30.43 -18.71 12.68
N THR A 126 30.78 -18.92 13.95
CA THR A 126 30.01 -18.47 15.11
C THR A 126 30.77 -17.37 15.85
N LEU A 127 30.13 -16.23 16.07
CA LEU A 127 30.64 -15.16 16.93
C LEU A 127 29.85 -15.11 18.23
N THR A 128 30.49 -15.38 19.36
CA THR A 128 29.90 -15.27 20.69
C THR A 128 30.47 -14.05 21.40
N ILE A 129 29.60 -13.16 21.87
CA ILE A 129 29.97 -12.01 22.70
C ILE A 129 29.33 -12.20 24.07
N ASN A 130 30.16 -12.52 25.06
CA ASN A 130 29.75 -12.69 26.46
C ASN A 130 29.84 -11.38 27.25
N GLY A 131 30.68 -10.44 26.82
CA GLY A 131 30.70 -9.10 27.38
C GLY A 131 29.51 -8.25 26.94
N ALA A 132 29.20 -7.20 27.71
CA ALA A 132 28.14 -6.26 27.34
C ALA A 132 28.47 -5.54 26.02
N VAL A 133 27.46 -5.33 25.19
CA VAL A 133 27.56 -4.50 23.97
C VAL A 133 26.91 -3.14 24.21
N ASN A 134 27.68 -2.08 24.03
CA ASN A 134 27.23 -0.69 24.11
C ASN A 134 27.78 0.10 22.93
N ALA A 135 27.10 0.04 21.78
CA ALA A 135 27.50 0.75 20.58
C ALA A 135 26.53 1.90 20.33
N GLY A 136 27.01 3.14 20.21
CA GLY A 136 26.17 4.31 19.93
C GLY A 136 25.63 4.38 18.50
N GLY A 137 26.05 3.48 17.60
CA GLY A 137 25.62 3.39 16.21
C GLY A 137 24.63 2.25 15.94
N ASN A 138 24.50 1.90 14.66
CA ASN A 138 23.70 0.75 14.23
C ASN A 138 24.45 -0.56 14.49
N MET A 139 23.70 -1.64 14.76
CA MET A 139 24.21 -3.00 14.74
C MET A 139 23.57 -3.78 13.59
N THR A 140 24.40 -4.34 12.72
CA THR A 140 23.97 -5.23 11.64
C THR A 140 24.50 -6.62 11.89
N ILE A 141 23.63 -7.62 11.80
CA ILE A 141 23.97 -9.05 11.87
C ILE A 141 23.61 -9.72 10.55
N GLY A 142 24.55 -10.45 9.95
CA GLY A 142 24.34 -11.10 8.66
C GLY A 142 25.39 -12.16 8.28
N GLY A 143 25.59 -12.38 6.98
CA GLY A 143 26.68 -13.23 6.44
C GLY A 143 26.40 -14.74 6.41
N GLY A 144 25.27 -15.20 6.95
CA GLY A 144 24.82 -16.59 6.98
C GLY A 144 25.19 -17.35 8.25
N GLY A 145 26.08 -16.78 9.09
CA GLY A 145 26.54 -17.40 10.33
C GLY A 145 25.65 -17.14 11.55
N THR A 146 26.16 -17.55 12.73
CA THR A 146 25.49 -17.35 14.02
C THR A 146 26.21 -16.29 14.85
N VAL A 147 25.45 -15.37 15.45
CA VAL A 147 25.95 -14.42 16.45
C VAL A 147 25.22 -14.66 17.76
N ALA A 148 25.95 -14.88 18.85
CA ALA A 148 25.41 -15.01 20.20
C ALA A 148 25.73 -13.76 21.02
N LEU A 149 24.72 -13.07 21.54
CA LEU A 149 24.85 -11.88 22.38
C LEU A 149 24.37 -12.22 23.80
N ASN A 150 25.30 -12.60 24.68
CA ASN A 150 24.96 -13.12 26.02
C ASN A 150 25.16 -12.07 27.13
N GLY A 151 26.01 -11.06 26.90
CA GLY A 151 26.33 -10.02 27.88
C GLY A 151 25.32 -8.87 27.97
N GLY A 152 24.27 -8.89 27.15
CA GLY A 152 23.31 -7.80 27.00
C GLY A 152 23.74 -6.74 25.98
N VAL A 153 22.76 -5.94 25.54
CA VAL A 153 22.94 -4.89 24.53
C VAL A 153 22.21 -3.63 24.98
N THR A 154 22.91 -2.50 24.92
CA THR A 154 22.37 -1.16 25.20
C THR A 154 22.95 -0.13 24.22
N GLY A 155 22.37 1.05 24.15
CA GLY A 155 22.96 2.21 23.45
C GLY A 155 22.90 2.19 21.93
N ILE A 156 22.47 1.09 21.28
CA ILE A 156 22.34 1.02 19.82
C ILE A 156 21.10 1.75 19.30
N VAL A 157 21.22 2.29 18.08
CA VAL A 157 20.11 2.98 17.40
C VAL A 157 19.14 2.00 16.74
N LEU A 158 19.69 0.99 16.04
CA LEU A 158 18.93 -0.02 15.32
C LEU A 158 19.67 -1.36 15.36
N LEU A 159 18.95 -2.44 15.66
CA LEU A 159 19.38 -3.81 15.39
C LEU A 159 18.77 -4.29 14.06
N SER A 160 19.60 -4.64 13.08
CA SER A 160 19.17 -5.28 11.84
C SER A 160 19.77 -6.67 11.73
N VAL A 161 18.93 -7.70 11.58
CA VAL A 161 19.37 -9.10 11.45
C VAL A 161 18.86 -9.66 10.13
N GLN A 162 19.76 -9.87 9.17
CA GLN A 162 19.42 -10.25 7.79
C GLN A 162 20.35 -11.38 7.32
N ASN A 163 19.82 -12.49 6.78
CA ASN A 163 20.62 -13.65 6.38
C ASN A 163 21.54 -14.14 7.51
N ALA A 164 21.02 -14.34 8.72
CA ALA A 164 21.79 -14.82 9.87
C ALA A 164 20.89 -15.36 10.98
N THR A 165 21.55 -16.03 11.95
CA THR A 165 20.94 -16.41 13.22
C THR A 165 21.53 -15.57 14.35
N LEU A 166 20.67 -14.89 15.11
CA LEU A 166 21.00 -14.25 16.38
C LEU A 166 20.54 -15.16 17.52
N THR A 167 21.38 -15.38 18.53
CA THR A 167 21.01 -16.05 19.77
C THR A 167 21.25 -15.17 20.99
N GLN A 168 20.37 -15.29 21.98
CA GLN A 168 20.49 -14.65 23.29
C GLN A 168 20.36 -15.72 24.37
N ALA A 169 21.43 -15.96 25.12
CA ALA A 169 21.45 -16.89 26.25
C ALA A 169 21.81 -16.16 27.57
N GLY A 170 21.25 -14.97 27.77
CA GLY A 170 21.47 -14.14 28.95
C GLY A 170 21.37 -12.64 28.66
N GLY A 171 21.67 -11.84 29.68
CA GLY A 171 21.73 -10.38 29.59
C GLY A 171 20.39 -9.70 29.30
N THR A 172 20.41 -8.36 29.34
CA THR A 172 19.28 -7.53 28.88
C THR A 172 19.64 -6.88 27.57
N MET A 173 18.81 -7.05 26.53
CA MET A 173 18.87 -6.31 25.28
C MET A 173 17.81 -5.21 25.35
N ALA A 174 18.22 -4.00 25.71
CA ALA A 174 17.31 -2.86 25.88
C ALA A 174 17.53 -1.85 24.75
N PHE A 175 16.44 -1.57 24.03
CA PHE A 175 16.40 -0.61 22.94
C PHE A 175 15.30 0.43 23.21
N GLY A 176 15.57 1.70 22.88
CA GLY A 176 14.62 2.79 23.07
C GLY A 176 14.87 3.96 22.14
N GLY A 177 13.83 4.74 21.85
CA GLY A 177 13.86 5.88 20.92
C GLY A 177 12.58 6.02 20.09
N ASN A 178 12.49 7.10 19.28
CA ASN A 178 11.33 7.42 18.43
C ASN A 178 11.42 6.81 17.00
N THR A 179 12.07 5.66 16.84
CA THR A 179 12.31 4.98 15.55
C THR A 179 12.21 3.46 15.72
N PRO A 180 12.03 2.66 14.65
CA PRO A 180 12.07 1.21 14.80
C PRO A 180 13.46 0.82 15.32
N CYS A 181 13.50 0.09 16.43
CA CYS A 181 14.75 -0.38 17.02
C CYS A 181 15.13 -1.80 16.57
N LEU A 182 14.24 -2.49 15.85
CA LEU A 182 14.46 -3.83 15.31
C LEU A 182 13.98 -3.95 13.86
N ASN A 183 14.84 -4.52 13.02
CA ASN A 183 14.50 -5.10 11.71
C ASN A 183 15.00 -6.55 11.67
N LEU A 184 14.08 -7.50 11.69
CA LEU A 184 14.37 -8.93 11.65
C LEU A 184 13.86 -9.52 10.34
N GLY A 185 14.76 -9.91 9.46
CA GLY A 185 14.39 -10.67 8.26
C GLY A 185 13.66 -9.88 7.18
N THR A 186 13.82 -8.55 7.16
CA THR A 186 13.04 -7.65 6.28
C THR A 186 13.50 -7.66 4.81
N THR A 187 14.75 -8.00 4.52
CA THR A 187 15.33 -8.05 3.17
C THR A 187 16.02 -9.37 2.84
N ALA A 188 16.26 -10.23 3.83
CA ALA A 188 16.75 -11.59 3.67
C ALA A 188 16.35 -12.43 4.89
N ASN A 189 16.21 -13.75 4.74
CA ASN A 189 15.71 -14.61 5.82
C ASN A 189 16.58 -14.50 7.08
N ALA A 190 15.96 -14.39 8.25
CA ALA A 190 16.69 -14.29 9.51
C ALA A 190 15.94 -14.91 10.68
N THR A 191 16.72 -15.36 11.66
CA THR A 191 16.21 -15.98 12.89
C THR A 191 16.81 -15.29 14.10
N TRP A 192 16.00 -15.00 15.09
CA TRP A 192 16.45 -14.63 16.43
C TRP A 192 15.88 -15.61 17.45
N THR A 193 16.75 -16.30 18.19
CA THR A 193 16.37 -17.21 19.26
C THR A 193 16.78 -16.66 20.63
N ILE A 194 15.81 -16.49 21.52
CA ILE A 194 16.02 -16.11 22.92
C ILE A 194 15.83 -17.36 23.77
N THR A 195 16.93 -17.88 24.31
CA THR A 195 16.93 -19.04 25.21
C THR A 195 16.86 -18.60 26.67
N SER A 196 17.44 -17.45 27.01
CA SER A 196 17.32 -16.83 28.33
C SER A 196 17.66 -15.34 28.26
N GLY A 197 17.24 -14.58 29.28
CA GLY A 197 17.45 -13.14 29.33
C GLY A 197 16.24 -12.33 28.88
N THR A 198 16.38 -11.01 28.89
CA THR A 198 15.27 -10.07 28.66
C THR A 198 15.58 -9.18 27.47
N SER A 199 14.65 -9.10 26.53
CA SER A 199 14.68 -8.17 25.40
C SER A 199 13.56 -7.16 25.56
N ILE A 200 13.89 -5.86 25.60
CA ILE A 200 12.93 -4.76 25.80
C ILE A 200 13.10 -3.75 24.68
N MET A 201 12.02 -3.45 23.97
CA MET A 201 11.95 -2.43 22.94
C MET A 201 10.87 -1.41 23.32
N THR A 202 11.29 -0.17 23.60
CA THR A 202 10.41 0.86 24.17
C THR A 202 9.89 1.89 23.15
N GLY A 203 9.99 1.62 21.84
CA GLY A 203 9.46 2.51 20.79
C GLY A 203 7.93 2.51 20.75
N TYR A 204 7.31 3.65 21.08
CA TYR A 204 5.85 3.83 21.16
C TYR A 204 5.25 4.64 19.99
N ASN A 205 5.99 5.04 18.95
CA ASN A 205 5.36 5.81 17.85
C ASN A 205 6.05 5.71 16.47
N ALA A 206 5.21 5.65 15.43
CA ALA A 206 5.43 5.85 13.99
C ALA A 206 6.38 4.92 13.19
N GLY A 207 7.17 4.06 13.85
CA GLY A 207 7.94 3.03 13.15
C GLY A 207 7.99 1.74 13.96
N ALA A 208 7.10 0.80 13.64
CA ALA A 208 7.06 -0.43 14.42
C ALA A 208 8.27 -1.33 14.15
N ASN A 209 8.59 -2.18 15.13
CA ASN A 209 9.63 -3.20 15.01
C ASN A 209 9.22 -4.21 13.94
N ASN A 210 10.03 -4.38 12.90
CA ASN A 210 9.62 -5.19 11.75
C ASN A 210 10.12 -6.63 11.85
N ILE A 211 9.21 -7.59 11.69
CA ILE A 211 9.53 -9.02 11.57
C ILE A 211 9.05 -9.54 10.22
N GLY A 212 9.98 -10.01 9.40
CA GLY A 212 9.78 -10.47 8.03
C GLY A 212 9.67 -9.34 7.02
N GLY A 213 9.80 -9.70 5.73
CA GLY A 213 9.55 -8.84 4.59
C GLY A 213 8.38 -9.35 3.75
N ALA A 214 8.11 -8.70 2.61
CA ALA A 214 7.05 -9.14 1.69
C ALA A 214 7.34 -10.53 1.08
N THR A 215 8.62 -10.84 0.86
CA THR A 215 9.09 -12.09 0.23
C THR A 215 10.13 -12.84 1.07
N THR A 216 10.41 -12.37 2.28
CA THR A 216 11.47 -12.90 3.16
C THR A 216 10.93 -13.18 4.56
N SER A 217 11.52 -14.16 5.23
CA SER A 217 11.07 -14.56 6.56
C SER A 217 11.92 -13.98 7.69
N GLY A 218 11.25 -13.44 8.70
CA GLY A 218 11.85 -13.12 10.00
C GLY A 218 11.23 -14.04 11.04
N THR A 219 12.04 -14.82 11.73
CA THR A 219 11.56 -15.75 12.77
C THR A 219 12.10 -15.34 14.14
N LEU A 220 11.22 -15.04 15.08
CA LEU A 220 11.56 -14.83 16.49
C LEU A 220 11.16 -16.05 17.31
N ASN A 221 12.13 -16.71 17.95
CA ASN A 221 11.91 -17.85 18.83
C ASN A 221 12.16 -17.46 20.30
N ILE A 222 11.24 -17.78 21.20
CA ILE A 222 11.34 -17.52 22.63
C ILE A 222 11.24 -18.87 23.36
N ASN A 223 12.40 -19.45 23.65
CA ASN A 223 12.53 -20.89 23.88
C ASN A 223 12.94 -21.30 25.29
N GLY A 224 13.12 -20.37 26.24
CA GLY A 224 13.40 -20.76 27.63
C GLY A 224 12.52 -20.07 28.66
N PRO A 225 12.46 -20.63 29.89
CA PRO A 225 11.50 -20.23 30.92
C PRO A 225 11.69 -18.81 31.44
N THR A 226 12.91 -18.27 31.30
CA THR A 226 13.27 -16.90 31.70
C THR A 226 13.40 -15.96 30.50
N ALA A 227 13.16 -16.45 29.28
CA ALA A 227 13.23 -15.63 28.08
C ALA A 227 12.05 -14.65 28.07
N VAL A 228 12.34 -13.36 27.94
CA VAL A 228 11.32 -12.32 27.85
C VAL A 228 11.56 -11.48 26.61
N PHE A 229 10.51 -11.25 25.83
CA PHE A 229 10.49 -10.26 24.77
C PHE A 229 9.35 -9.28 25.04
N SER A 230 9.69 -8.02 25.24
CA SER A 230 8.76 -6.92 25.47
C SER A 230 8.94 -5.87 24.40
N ALA A 231 7.88 -5.50 23.71
CA ALA A 231 7.87 -4.45 22.69
C ALA A 231 6.65 -3.53 22.84
N GLY A 232 6.79 -2.27 22.42
CA GLY A 232 5.65 -1.40 22.11
C GLY A 232 4.87 -1.97 20.93
N ASP A 233 5.16 -1.51 19.72
CA ASP A 233 4.56 -2.05 18.49
C ASP A 233 5.50 -2.99 17.72
N VAL A 234 4.94 -4.09 17.21
CA VAL A 234 5.58 -5.07 16.31
C VAL A 234 4.78 -5.14 15.01
N ASN A 235 5.37 -4.69 13.91
CA ASN A 235 4.83 -4.92 12.57
C ASN A 235 5.32 -6.25 12.04
N TYR A 236 4.41 -7.07 11.51
CA TYR A 236 4.77 -8.27 10.77
C TYR A 236 4.36 -8.15 9.30
N ASN A 237 5.27 -8.59 8.43
CA ASN A 237 5.01 -8.75 6.99
C ASN A 237 4.68 -10.21 6.67
N ALA A 238 4.31 -10.51 5.41
CA ALA A 238 3.81 -11.83 4.99
C ALA A 238 4.72 -13.04 5.36
N GLY A 239 6.02 -12.84 5.61
CA GLY A 239 6.95 -13.89 6.05
C GLY A 239 7.32 -13.89 7.55
N GLY A 240 6.74 -13.02 8.38
CA GLY A 240 7.07 -12.91 9.81
C GLY A 240 6.46 -14.01 10.68
N VAL A 241 7.25 -14.62 11.56
CA VAL A 241 6.82 -15.69 12.49
C VAL A 241 7.33 -15.42 13.90
N ILE A 242 6.48 -15.61 14.91
CA ILE A 242 6.86 -15.55 16.34
C ILE A 242 6.51 -16.90 16.98
N ASN A 243 7.51 -17.60 17.52
CA ASN A 243 7.36 -18.85 18.23
C ASN A 243 7.63 -18.63 19.72
N VAL A 244 6.67 -18.97 20.58
CA VAL A 244 6.83 -18.89 22.04
C VAL A 244 6.70 -20.29 22.61
N GLN A 245 7.83 -20.89 22.98
CA GLN A 245 7.88 -22.26 23.46
C GLN A 245 7.88 -22.32 25.00
N GLU A 246 8.70 -21.54 25.70
CA GLU A 246 8.84 -21.61 27.19
C GLU A 246 8.83 -20.24 27.90
N GLY A 247 9.00 -19.13 27.17
CA GLY A 247 9.17 -17.80 27.76
C GLY A 247 7.94 -16.89 27.69
N ASN A 248 8.17 -15.58 27.86
CA ASN A 248 7.14 -14.54 27.86
C ASN A 248 7.27 -13.59 26.67
N PHE A 249 6.20 -13.43 25.90
CA PHE A 249 6.05 -12.37 24.90
C PHE A 249 5.04 -11.32 25.37
N GLN A 250 5.42 -10.05 25.30
CA GLN A 250 4.55 -8.90 25.60
C GLN A 250 4.67 -7.84 24.50
N GLY A 251 3.58 -7.50 23.80
CA GLY A 251 3.58 -6.37 22.88
C GLY A 251 2.29 -6.19 22.09
N PHE A 252 2.17 -5.04 21.42
CA PHE A 252 1.15 -4.78 20.41
C PHE A 252 1.64 -5.32 19.07
N VAL A 253 0.83 -6.15 18.39
CA VAL A 253 1.20 -6.75 17.11
C VAL A 253 0.26 -6.26 16.01
N HIS A 254 0.83 -5.69 14.94
CA HIS A 254 0.11 -5.13 13.80
C HIS A 254 0.48 -5.87 12.52
N GLY A 255 -0.52 -6.28 11.74
CA GLY A 255 -0.31 -6.88 10.43
C GLY A 255 -0.24 -5.86 9.31
N SER A 256 0.72 -6.03 8.41
CA SER A 256 0.57 -5.52 7.05
C SER A 256 -0.66 -6.18 6.39
N THR A 257 -1.30 -5.49 5.44
CA THR A 257 -2.58 -5.85 4.80
C THR A 257 -2.62 -7.20 4.06
N THR A 258 -1.59 -8.05 4.15
CA THR A 258 -1.41 -9.24 3.29
C THR A 258 -0.84 -10.48 3.99
N GLY A 259 -0.78 -10.58 5.32
CA GLY A 259 -0.20 -11.75 6.01
C GLY A 259 -1.02 -12.29 7.19
N LEU A 260 -1.17 -13.62 7.29
CA LEU A 260 -1.63 -14.31 8.49
C LEU A 260 -0.47 -14.34 9.51
N LEU A 261 -0.66 -13.77 10.70
CA LEU A 261 0.29 -13.94 11.79
C LEU A 261 0.22 -15.37 12.31
N GLY A 262 1.30 -16.14 12.19
CA GLY A 262 1.48 -17.37 12.95
C GLY A 262 2.21 -17.07 14.25
N ILE A 263 1.48 -16.84 15.35
CA ILE A 263 2.07 -17.02 16.68
C ILE A 263 1.90 -18.50 17.02
N ASN A 264 3.01 -19.24 17.00
CA ASN A 264 3.01 -20.62 17.46
C ASN A 264 3.36 -20.64 18.95
N LEU A 265 2.38 -21.05 19.75
CA LEU A 265 2.58 -21.36 21.16
C LEU A 265 2.89 -22.87 21.24
N GLY A 266 3.97 -23.24 21.92
CA GLY A 266 4.44 -24.63 21.98
C GLY A 266 3.34 -25.65 22.36
N ASN A 267 3.38 -26.85 21.79
CA ASN A 267 2.43 -27.91 22.09
C ASN A 267 2.91 -28.75 23.31
N SER A 268 1.96 -29.05 24.22
CA SER A 268 2.08 -29.98 25.36
C SER A 268 3.23 -29.78 26.35
N GLY A 269 2.94 -29.16 27.50
CA GLY A 269 3.75 -29.25 28.73
C GLY A 269 4.51 -27.97 29.14
N ASN A 270 4.52 -26.93 28.31
CA ASN A 270 5.31 -25.73 28.57
C ASN A 270 4.50 -24.57 29.19
N THR A 271 5.17 -23.80 30.06
CA THR A 271 4.64 -22.67 30.84
C THR A 271 4.73 -21.32 30.12
N GLY A 272 4.97 -21.30 28.81
CA GLY A 272 5.13 -20.06 28.05
C GLY A 272 3.91 -19.15 28.15
N THR A 273 4.11 -17.83 28.26
CA THR A 273 3.02 -16.86 28.34
C THR A 273 3.10 -15.89 27.17
N ALA A 274 1.99 -15.63 26.50
CA ALA A 274 1.91 -14.59 25.48
C ALA A 274 0.80 -13.60 25.87
N THR A 275 1.21 -12.37 26.20
CA THR A 275 0.29 -11.25 26.41
C THR A 275 0.21 -10.45 25.11
N ILE A 276 -0.88 -10.65 24.37
CA ILE A 276 -1.13 -9.95 23.10
C ILE A 276 -2.13 -8.85 23.38
N ARG A 277 -1.77 -7.60 23.06
CA ARG A 277 -2.71 -6.49 23.00
C ARG A 277 -3.18 -6.35 21.55
N PRO A 278 -4.46 -6.61 21.24
CA PRO A 278 -4.91 -6.63 19.85
C PRO A 278 -4.80 -5.23 19.25
N GLY A 279 -4.06 -5.11 18.14
CA GLY A 279 -4.23 -4.04 17.17
C GLY A 279 -5.07 -4.52 15.99
N MET A 280 -5.42 -3.61 15.08
CA MET A 280 -6.53 -3.71 14.12
C MET A 280 -6.57 -4.89 13.10
N ASN A 281 -5.74 -5.94 13.18
CA ASN A 281 -5.80 -7.06 12.22
C ASN A 281 -5.52 -8.46 12.83
N THR A 282 -6.23 -9.46 12.32
CA THR A 282 -6.29 -10.90 12.68
C THR A 282 -4.94 -11.55 13.02
N ALA A 283 -4.81 -12.10 14.23
CA ALA A 283 -3.80 -13.09 14.60
C ALA A 283 -4.36 -14.53 14.49
N ASP A 284 -3.64 -15.46 13.82
CA ASP A 284 -3.91 -16.90 13.90
C ASP A 284 -3.09 -17.47 15.08
N LEU A 285 -3.79 -17.94 16.13
CA LEU A 285 -3.18 -18.47 17.34
C LEU A 285 -3.25 -20.00 17.30
N ARG A 286 -2.09 -20.66 17.32
CA ARG A 286 -1.97 -22.13 17.30
C ARG A 286 -1.22 -22.61 18.54
N GLY A 287 -1.78 -23.55 19.31
CA GLY A 287 -1.12 -24.16 20.48
C GLY A 287 -1.97 -24.29 21.75
N SER A 288 -1.41 -24.92 22.80
CA SER A 288 -2.07 -25.17 24.10
C SER A 288 -1.35 -24.41 25.23
N THR A 289 -1.75 -23.16 25.50
CA THR A 289 -1.24 -22.38 26.65
C THR A 289 -2.15 -21.22 27.03
N THR A 290 -1.99 -20.67 28.24
CA THR A 290 -2.76 -19.55 28.81
C THR A 290 -2.52 -18.26 28.01
N VAL A 291 -3.56 -17.77 27.34
CA VAL A 291 -3.56 -16.44 26.68
C VAL A 291 -4.25 -15.44 27.61
N SER A 292 -3.49 -14.47 28.14
CA SER A 292 -4.02 -13.35 28.93
C SER A 292 -4.15 -12.11 28.03
N ALA A 293 -5.38 -11.78 27.61
CA ALA A 293 -5.65 -10.51 26.96
C ALA A 293 -5.90 -9.46 28.05
N LEU A 294 -4.97 -8.52 28.26
CA LEU A 294 -5.19 -7.40 29.18
C LEU A 294 -5.91 -6.27 28.44
N GLY A 295 -7.19 -6.07 28.78
CA GLY A 295 -8.07 -5.05 28.18
C GLY A 295 -7.61 -3.62 28.51
N GLY A 296 -7.54 -2.78 27.48
CA GLY A 296 -7.19 -1.36 27.62
C GLY A 296 -7.29 -0.54 26.33
N TYR A 297 -7.52 -1.16 25.17
CA TYR A 297 -7.77 -0.48 23.91
C TYR A 297 -9.00 -1.09 23.23
N GLY A 298 -9.88 -0.24 22.71
CA GLY A 298 -11.16 -0.65 22.13
C GLY A 298 -10.97 -1.63 20.97
N LEU A 299 -11.48 -2.85 21.14
CA LEU A 299 -11.68 -3.79 20.04
C LEU A 299 -12.84 -3.28 19.20
N THR A 300 -12.54 -2.62 18.08
CA THR A 300 -13.56 -2.06 17.18
C THR A 300 -14.04 -3.02 16.10
N ASP A 301 -13.65 -4.30 16.12
CA ASP A 301 -14.24 -5.31 15.24
C ASP A 301 -14.28 -6.70 15.89
N ASN A 302 -15.32 -7.47 15.56
CA ASN A 302 -15.58 -8.85 15.97
C ASN A 302 -14.54 -9.84 15.41
N VAL A 303 -13.26 -9.61 15.66
CA VAL A 303 -12.17 -10.48 15.24
C VAL A 303 -11.59 -11.14 16.48
N PHE A 304 -12.25 -12.22 16.90
CA PHE A 304 -11.59 -13.19 17.77
C PHE A 304 -10.54 -13.95 16.95
N PRO A 305 -9.36 -14.26 17.52
CA PRO A 305 -8.37 -15.07 16.83
C PRO A 305 -9.00 -16.39 16.37
N GLN A 306 -8.79 -16.80 15.11
CA GLN A 306 -9.13 -18.16 14.69
C GLN A 306 -8.22 -19.12 15.47
N ILE A 307 -8.82 -20.08 16.18
CA ILE A 307 -8.10 -21.09 16.97
C ILE A 307 -8.15 -22.40 16.20
N GLY A 308 -7.03 -22.82 15.62
CA GLY A 308 -6.91 -24.09 14.89
C GLY A 308 -6.23 -25.19 15.71
N GLY A 309 -6.86 -26.36 15.83
CA GLY A 309 -6.20 -27.63 16.19
C GLY A 309 -5.76 -27.79 17.65
N LEU A 310 -6.68 -27.81 18.60
CA LEU A 310 -6.38 -28.08 20.02
C LEU A 310 -6.30 -29.58 20.32
N SER A 311 -5.25 -30.00 21.04
CA SER A 311 -5.07 -31.36 21.58
C SER A 311 -5.45 -31.48 23.08
N SER A 312 -5.78 -30.38 23.75
CA SER A 312 -6.11 -30.33 25.20
C SER A 312 -6.80 -29.01 25.61
N SER A 313 -7.29 -28.93 26.86
CA SER A 313 -8.13 -27.87 27.43
C SER A 313 -7.51 -26.46 27.36
N LEU A 314 -8.25 -25.50 26.78
CA LEU A 314 -7.91 -24.07 26.74
C LEU A 314 -8.53 -23.34 27.94
N SER A 315 -7.73 -22.53 28.65
CA SER A 315 -8.22 -21.58 29.67
C SER A 315 -8.04 -20.15 29.18
N ILE A 316 -9.14 -19.45 28.92
CA ILE A 316 -9.17 -18.00 28.62
C ILE A 316 -9.56 -17.28 29.91
N ASN A 317 -8.67 -16.44 30.45
CA ASN A 317 -8.97 -15.66 31.65
C ASN A 317 -9.27 -14.21 31.26
N LEU A 318 -10.56 -13.85 31.23
CA LEU A 318 -11.02 -12.50 30.97
C LEU A 318 -11.10 -11.74 32.30
N MET A 319 -10.05 -11.01 32.66
CA MET A 319 -10.07 -10.15 33.86
C MET A 319 -10.49 -8.74 33.45
N GLY A 320 -11.74 -8.36 33.75
CA GLY A 320 -12.17 -6.97 33.73
C GLY A 320 -11.60 -6.19 34.92
N ASN A 321 -11.34 -4.89 34.73
CA ASN A 321 -10.64 -4.04 35.72
C ASN A 321 -11.39 -3.88 37.08
N ASN A 322 -12.62 -4.39 37.20
CA ASN A 322 -13.47 -4.34 38.40
C ASN A 322 -14.05 -5.72 38.82
N GLY A 323 -13.43 -6.84 38.43
CA GLY A 323 -13.89 -8.17 38.84
C GLY A 323 -15.20 -8.67 38.19
N GLN A 324 -15.72 -7.98 37.18
CA GLN A 324 -16.82 -8.48 36.36
C GLN A 324 -16.31 -9.15 35.08
N ILE A 325 -16.64 -10.43 34.92
CA ILE A 325 -16.50 -11.18 33.68
C ILE A 325 -17.75 -10.89 32.84
N SER A 326 -17.60 -10.17 31.74
CA SER A 326 -18.68 -9.96 30.77
C SER A 326 -18.55 -11.01 29.66
N ASN A 327 -19.45 -11.98 29.65
CA ASN A 327 -19.62 -13.07 28.69
C ASN A 327 -18.60 -14.23 28.72
N VAL A 328 -19.06 -15.37 29.23
CA VAL A 328 -18.50 -16.70 28.92
C VAL A 328 -19.21 -17.22 27.67
N GLN A 329 -18.51 -17.40 26.55
CA GLN A 329 -19.01 -18.17 25.42
C GLN A 329 -18.26 -19.51 25.30
N THR A 330 -19.03 -20.59 25.14
CA THR A 330 -18.54 -21.95 24.89
C THR A 330 -18.41 -22.20 23.39
N TYR A 331 -17.28 -22.75 22.93
CA TYR A 331 -17.11 -23.21 21.55
C TYR A 331 -17.10 -24.74 21.45
N ASN A 332 -17.81 -25.30 20.47
CA ASN A 332 -17.71 -26.70 20.08
C ASN A 332 -16.45 -26.92 19.22
N VAL A 333 -15.61 -27.88 19.61
CA VAL A 333 -14.46 -28.31 18.81
C VAL A 333 -14.94 -29.34 17.79
N THR A 334 -15.07 -28.94 16.52
CA THR A 334 -15.28 -29.87 15.40
C THR A 334 -13.96 -30.12 14.69
N GLY A 335 -13.38 -31.32 14.85
CA GLY A 335 -12.30 -31.82 14.01
C GLY A 335 -11.37 -32.82 14.69
N GLY A 336 -11.59 -34.12 14.46
CA GLY A 336 -10.66 -35.20 14.83
C GLY A 336 -11.39 -36.53 15.00
N SER A 337 -11.00 -37.55 14.24
CA SER A 337 -11.69 -38.85 14.08
C SER A 337 -11.57 -39.83 15.26
N THR A 338 -11.63 -39.36 16.50
CA THR A 338 -11.75 -40.21 17.69
C THR A 338 -12.70 -39.57 18.72
N PRO A 339 -13.61 -40.33 19.35
CA PRO A 339 -14.61 -39.77 20.26
C PRO A 339 -13.93 -39.34 21.57
N VAL A 340 -13.62 -38.05 21.71
CA VAL A 340 -13.22 -37.49 23.00
C VAL A 340 -14.48 -37.22 23.82
N ASN A 341 -14.82 -38.20 24.65
CA ASN A 341 -15.82 -38.07 25.70
C ASN A 341 -15.31 -37.10 26.79
N ARG A 342 -16.14 -36.11 27.13
CA ARG A 342 -16.09 -35.19 28.29
C ARG A 342 -15.35 -33.87 28.10
N ALA A 343 -16.11 -32.81 27.82
CA ALA A 343 -15.75 -31.44 28.19
C ALA A 343 -15.99 -31.28 29.70
N TYR A 344 -14.93 -31.15 30.49
CA TYR A 344 -15.04 -30.65 31.86
C TYR A 344 -15.08 -29.13 31.81
N LEU A 345 -16.24 -28.55 32.10
CA LEU A 345 -16.36 -27.12 32.37
C LEU A 345 -15.89 -26.91 33.82
N MET A 346 -14.60 -26.65 34.01
CA MET A 346 -14.09 -26.21 35.31
C MET A 346 -14.55 -24.76 35.53
N PHE A 347 -15.64 -24.58 36.26
CA PHE A 347 -15.96 -23.27 36.83
C PHE A 347 -14.94 -22.96 37.91
N ALA A 348 -14.10 -21.95 37.70
CA ALA A 348 -13.36 -21.34 38.79
C ALA A 348 -14.38 -20.75 39.77
N ALA A 349 -14.39 -21.25 41.01
CA ALA A 349 -15.11 -20.61 42.08
C ALA A 349 -14.53 -19.21 42.25
N ILE A 350 -15.31 -18.17 41.91
CA ILE A 350 -14.98 -16.79 42.28
C ILE A 350 -15.16 -16.73 43.80
N LYS A 351 -14.05 -16.81 44.52
CA LYS A 351 -14.01 -16.50 45.95
C LYS A 351 -13.97 -14.97 46.07
N ASP A 352 -15.11 -14.32 45.92
CA ASP A 352 -15.25 -12.92 46.30
C ASP A 352 -15.42 -12.84 47.81
N ASN A 353 -14.80 -11.85 48.45
CA ASN A 353 -14.75 -11.69 49.91
C ASN A 353 -16.15 -11.47 50.50
N GLY A 354 -16.85 -12.56 50.81
CA GLY A 354 -17.97 -12.58 51.76
C GLY A 354 -19.38 -12.40 51.20
N ASN A 355 -19.61 -12.35 49.89
CA ASN A 355 -20.96 -12.27 49.34
C ASN A 355 -21.22 -13.32 48.25
N ASN A 356 -21.90 -14.40 48.63
CA ASN A 356 -22.44 -15.40 47.70
C ASN A 356 -23.46 -14.74 46.76
N ARG A 357 -23.06 -14.45 45.51
CA ARG A 357 -24.00 -14.11 44.43
C ARG A 357 -24.18 -15.33 43.54
N GLY A 358 -25.32 -16.01 43.71
CA GLY A 358 -25.71 -17.15 42.87
C GLY A 358 -25.95 -16.72 41.41
N ILE A 359 -25.60 -17.60 40.48
CA ILE A 359 -25.77 -17.40 39.04
C ILE A 359 -27.17 -17.92 38.64
N THR A 360 -27.98 -17.10 37.98
CA THR A 360 -29.30 -17.48 37.46
C THR A 360 -29.26 -17.65 35.94
N PHE A 361 -29.83 -18.75 35.44
CA PHE A 361 -30.00 -19.00 34.00
C PHE A 361 -31.43 -18.69 33.57
N THR A 362 -31.62 -17.98 32.45
CA THR A 362 -32.94 -17.68 31.85
C THR A 362 -33.04 -18.30 30.45
N GLY A 363 -33.91 -19.30 30.31
CA GLY A 363 -34.25 -19.99 29.04
C GLY A 363 -34.77 -21.42 29.29
N PRO A 364 -35.66 -21.99 28.46
CA PRO A 364 -36.23 -23.32 28.68
C PRO A 364 -35.14 -24.39 28.48
N GLN A 365 -34.74 -25.01 29.58
CA GLN A 365 -33.74 -26.09 29.62
C GLN A 365 -34.45 -27.44 29.64
N THR A 366 -34.45 -28.17 28.53
CA THR A 366 -34.68 -29.63 28.54
C THR A 366 -33.38 -30.31 28.96
N ALA A 367 -33.09 -30.27 30.26
CA ALA A 367 -31.99 -31.01 30.85
C ALA A 367 -32.56 -32.09 31.78
N ALA A 368 -32.54 -33.33 31.31
CA ALA A 368 -32.77 -34.50 32.16
C ALA A 368 -31.57 -34.67 33.09
N PHE A 369 -31.63 -34.05 34.28
CA PHE A 369 -30.73 -34.38 35.38
C PHE A 369 -31.41 -35.40 36.28
N GLY A 370 -31.07 -36.67 36.07
CA GLY A 370 -31.23 -37.70 37.08
C GLY A 370 -30.20 -37.47 38.18
N SER A 371 -30.66 -36.98 39.33
CA SER A 371 -30.25 -37.45 40.67
C SER A 371 -30.83 -36.50 41.72
N THR A 372 -31.58 -37.08 42.64
CA THR A 372 -32.04 -36.51 43.90
C THR A 372 -30.86 -36.16 44.80
N PRO A 373 -30.78 -34.94 45.34
CA PRO A 373 -30.12 -34.69 46.62
C PRO A 373 -31.17 -34.73 47.73
N ALA A 374 -30.90 -35.57 48.72
CA ALA A 374 -31.67 -35.67 49.95
C ALA A 374 -31.53 -34.40 50.82
N ASN A 375 -32.56 -34.14 51.61
CA ASN A 375 -32.66 -33.21 52.75
C ASN A 375 -32.66 -31.70 52.47
N GLY A 376 -33.88 -31.15 52.40
CA GLY A 376 -34.32 -30.03 53.22
C GLY A 376 -33.70 -28.66 52.96
N SER A 377 -34.34 -27.85 52.12
CA SER A 377 -34.68 -26.44 52.41
C SER A 377 -35.60 -25.85 51.32
N THR A 378 -36.56 -25.07 51.81
CA THR A 378 -37.77 -24.53 51.17
C THR A 378 -37.55 -23.60 49.98
N ALA A 379 -38.50 -23.64 49.05
CA ALA A 379 -38.66 -22.70 47.93
C ALA A 379 -38.75 -21.23 48.42
N ALA A 380 -38.01 -20.34 47.76
CA ALA A 380 -38.16 -18.89 47.91
C ALA A 380 -38.63 -18.27 46.59
N THR A 381 -39.89 -17.85 46.60
CA THR A 381 -40.53 -16.91 45.68
C THR A 381 -39.83 -15.54 45.76
N PHE A 382 -39.57 -14.88 44.62
CA PHE A 382 -39.14 -13.49 44.60
C PHE A 382 -40.21 -12.57 44.02
N LEU A 383 -40.53 -11.57 44.83
CA LEU A 383 -41.51 -10.50 44.72
C LEU A 383 -40.80 -9.27 44.12
N GLU A 384 -41.33 -8.67 43.05
CA GLU A 384 -40.85 -7.39 42.52
C GLU A 384 -41.11 -6.25 43.51
N THR A 385 -40.12 -5.40 43.78
CA THR A 385 -40.32 -4.11 44.46
C THR A 385 -39.46 -3.03 43.81
N ALA A 386 -40.13 -1.94 43.41
CA ALA A 386 -39.54 -0.72 42.88
C ALA A 386 -38.83 0.09 43.97
N ALA A 387 -37.70 0.71 43.64
CA ALA A 387 -37.09 1.76 44.47
C ALA A 387 -36.52 2.88 43.59
N SER A 388 -37.06 4.09 43.81
CA SER A 388 -36.57 5.37 43.31
C SER A 388 -35.34 5.84 44.10
N TYR A 389 -34.42 6.57 43.46
CA TYR A 389 -33.39 7.36 44.17
C TYR A 389 -33.28 8.77 43.58
N THR A 390 -33.39 9.76 44.47
CA THR A 390 -33.15 11.20 44.30
C THR A 390 -31.90 11.57 45.10
N GLY A 391 -30.89 12.17 44.46
CA GLY A 391 -29.70 12.65 45.18
C GLY A 391 -28.55 13.07 44.26
N THR A 392 -28.19 14.35 44.33
CA THR A 392 -27.15 15.03 43.56
C THR A 392 -25.82 15.08 44.32
N THR A 393 -24.74 14.53 43.76
CA THR A 393 -23.35 14.78 44.18
C THR A 393 -22.41 14.63 42.97
N PHE A 394 -21.62 15.69 42.72
CA PHE A 394 -20.60 15.78 41.67
C PHE A 394 -19.33 15.02 42.08
N LEU A 395 -18.64 14.34 41.15
CA LEU A 395 -17.16 14.36 41.02
C LEU A 395 -16.65 13.68 39.73
N ASN A 396 -15.88 14.45 38.98
CA ASN A 396 -14.77 14.18 38.06
C ASN A 396 -14.94 13.28 36.81
N ALA A 397 -14.55 13.87 35.67
CA ALA A 397 -14.74 13.37 34.32
C ALA A 397 -13.80 12.21 33.95
N GLY A 398 -14.37 11.20 33.29
CA GLY A 398 -13.64 10.12 32.63
C GLY A 398 -14.21 8.75 32.96
N ALA A 399 -15.07 8.25 32.07
CA ALA A 399 -15.65 6.91 32.07
C ALA A 399 -16.82 6.65 33.03
N LEU A 400 -18.06 6.88 32.54
CA LEU A 400 -19.12 5.86 32.36
C LEU A 400 -20.45 6.56 31.98
N VAL A 401 -21.03 6.22 30.82
CA VAL A 401 -22.46 6.33 30.50
C VAL A 401 -22.69 5.19 29.49
N ALA A 402 -23.35 4.04 29.73
CA ALA A 402 -24.49 3.70 30.58
C ALA A 402 -25.62 4.70 30.41
N ASP A 403 -26.47 4.46 29.42
CA ASP A 403 -27.65 5.24 29.03
C ASP A 403 -28.24 6.10 30.17
N PHE A 404 -28.06 7.43 30.07
CA PHE A 404 -28.74 8.40 30.93
C PHE A 404 -29.86 9.07 30.13
N THR A 405 -31.10 8.66 30.39
CA THR A 405 -32.29 9.29 29.81
C THR A 405 -32.64 10.56 30.60
N ILE A 406 -32.37 11.75 30.05
CA ILE A 406 -33.04 12.97 30.52
C ILE A 406 -34.47 12.95 29.99
N THR A 407 -35.43 12.66 30.87
CA THR A 407 -36.85 12.86 30.57
C THR A 407 -37.17 14.34 30.76
N ALA A 408 -37.26 15.11 29.67
CA ALA A 408 -37.87 16.43 29.72
C ALA A 408 -39.37 16.25 30.00
N SER A 409 -39.83 16.70 31.18
CA SER A 409 -41.25 16.77 31.48
C SER A 409 -41.95 17.73 30.52
N SER A 410 -43.14 17.32 30.08
CA SER A 410 -44.02 18.09 29.22
C SER A 410 -44.52 19.35 29.92
N ASN A 411 -43.93 20.51 29.59
CA ASN A 411 -44.57 21.83 29.45
C ASN A 411 -43.55 22.95 29.65
N ALA A 412 -42.86 23.36 28.59
CA ALA A 412 -42.27 24.69 28.50
C ALA A 412 -42.18 25.10 27.03
N THR A 413 -42.89 26.15 26.67
CA THR A 413 -43.10 26.64 25.31
C THR A 413 -42.01 27.57 24.78
N THR A 414 -40.85 27.69 25.42
CA THR A 414 -39.74 28.55 24.94
C THR A 414 -38.39 28.19 25.56
N ALA A 415 -37.40 27.84 24.73
CA ALA A 415 -35.95 27.93 25.00
C ALA A 415 -35.21 27.88 23.64
N SER A 416 -35.02 29.01 22.96
CA SER A 416 -33.85 29.91 23.00
C SER A 416 -32.52 29.26 22.59
N ASN A 417 -32.13 29.53 21.35
CA ASN A 417 -30.77 29.42 20.81
C ASN A 417 -29.75 30.14 21.70
N LEU A 418 -28.73 29.44 22.21
CA LEU A 418 -27.46 30.04 22.62
C LEU A 418 -26.31 29.03 22.47
N LEU A 419 -25.64 29.06 21.32
CA LEU A 419 -24.19 28.89 21.23
C LEU A 419 -23.64 30.09 20.44
N PRO A 420 -22.64 30.83 20.97
CA PRO A 420 -22.18 32.08 20.39
C PRO A 420 -21.43 31.88 19.07
N SER A 421 -21.63 32.80 18.13
CA SER A 421 -20.88 32.87 16.88
C SER A 421 -19.39 33.14 17.16
N ALA A 422 -18.54 32.25 16.65
CA ALA A 422 -17.08 32.35 16.56
C ALA A 422 -16.19 31.60 17.59
N SER A 423 -16.70 30.57 18.29
CA SER A 423 -15.84 29.59 18.97
C SER A 423 -15.82 28.26 18.22
N GLN A 424 -14.64 27.77 17.81
CA GLN A 424 -14.50 26.44 17.20
C GLN A 424 -14.90 25.35 18.20
N LEU A 425 -15.81 24.46 17.79
CA LEU A 425 -16.15 23.26 18.56
C LEU A 425 -15.08 22.20 18.26
N GLN A 426 -14.15 22.00 19.21
CA GLN A 426 -13.12 20.98 19.11
C GLN A 426 -13.66 19.69 19.75
N MET A 427 -13.92 18.67 18.91
CA MET A 427 -14.44 17.37 19.33
C MET A 427 -13.30 16.34 19.28
N ASP A 428 -12.99 15.78 20.44
CA ASP A 428 -12.13 14.62 20.65
C ASP A 428 -12.82 13.32 20.19
N ASN A 429 -12.03 12.29 19.85
CA ASN A 429 -12.40 11.12 19.02
C ASN A 429 -13.63 10.29 19.46
N ASN A 430 -14.29 10.62 20.57
CA ASN A 430 -15.51 9.96 21.06
C ASN A 430 -16.64 10.95 21.43
N ALA A 431 -16.55 12.23 21.07
CA ALA A 431 -17.68 13.14 21.31
C ALA A 431 -18.82 12.82 20.34
N VAL A 432 -19.99 12.45 20.89
CA VAL A 432 -21.21 12.20 20.13
C VAL A 432 -21.96 13.52 19.98
N LEU A 433 -22.10 14.02 18.75
CA LEU A 433 -23.05 15.09 18.44
C LEU A 433 -24.44 14.48 18.27
N ALA A 434 -25.29 14.58 19.29
CA ALA A 434 -26.69 14.18 19.21
C ALA A 434 -27.55 15.37 18.76
N ILE A 435 -28.23 15.26 17.63
CA ILE A 435 -29.26 16.22 17.19
C ILE A 435 -30.62 15.54 17.35
N ASN A 436 -31.35 15.91 18.41
CA ASN A 436 -32.69 15.37 18.68
C ASN A 436 -33.76 16.23 18.00
N GLY A 437 -34.47 15.67 17.02
CA GLY A 437 -35.72 16.23 16.51
C GLY A 437 -36.93 15.43 17.03
N ARG A 438 -38.00 16.10 17.49
CA ARG A 438 -39.31 15.47 17.75
C ARG A 438 -40.18 15.50 16.48
N PRO A 439 -40.83 14.37 16.12
CA PRO A 439 -42.19 14.44 15.60
C PRO A 439 -43.14 13.34 16.11
N ASN A 440 -44.42 13.56 15.82
CA ASN A 440 -45.63 13.03 16.45
C ASN A 440 -46.00 11.59 16.00
N GLY A 441 -46.24 10.69 16.96
CA GLY A 441 -47.20 9.57 16.83
C GLY A 441 -46.78 8.26 16.12
N THR A 442 -46.53 7.22 16.92
CA THR A 442 -46.68 5.76 16.67
C THR A 442 -45.73 5.02 15.69
N ALA A 443 -44.67 4.46 16.30
CA ALA A 443 -43.90 3.22 16.02
C ALA A 443 -43.19 3.02 14.66
N THR A 444 -41.96 2.50 14.53
CA THR A 444 -40.72 2.39 15.36
C THR A 444 -39.66 1.91 14.36
N THR A 445 -38.55 2.62 14.15
CA THR A 445 -37.25 2.03 13.77
C THR A 445 -36.15 3.08 14.00
N GLY A 446 -35.34 2.89 15.06
CA GLY A 446 -34.17 3.71 15.32
C GLY A 446 -33.05 3.37 14.35
N ILE A 447 -32.39 4.39 13.80
CA ILE A 447 -31.19 4.21 12.98
C ILE A 447 -30.00 4.15 13.92
N ASN A 448 -29.52 2.94 14.22
CA ASN A 448 -28.23 2.71 14.87
C ASN A 448 -27.17 2.54 13.79
N GLY A 449 -26.08 3.30 13.89
CA GLY A 449 -24.91 3.14 13.02
C GLY A 449 -23.62 3.51 13.75
N THR A 450 -22.71 2.55 13.84
CA THR A 450 -21.35 2.68 14.40
C THR A 450 -20.39 3.02 13.27
N TRP A 451 -19.46 3.95 13.49
CA TRP A 451 -18.42 4.28 12.51
C TRP A 451 -17.09 3.69 12.97
N THR A 452 -16.49 2.81 12.16
CA THR A 452 -15.14 2.25 12.38
C THR A 452 -14.30 2.42 11.10
N SER A 453 -12.99 2.55 11.27
CA SER A 453 -12.07 3.17 10.31
C SER A 453 -11.69 2.35 9.06
N SER A 454 -12.33 1.22 8.79
CA SER A 454 -11.74 0.25 7.85
C SER A 454 -12.73 -0.61 7.05
N SER A 455 -13.85 -0.05 6.54
CA SER A 455 -14.62 -0.60 5.40
C SER A 455 -15.73 0.37 4.99
N TYR A 456 -15.73 0.79 3.73
CA TYR A 456 -16.67 1.81 3.20
C TYR A 456 -17.97 1.20 2.65
N THR A 457 -18.72 0.48 3.49
CA THR A 457 -20.12 0.13 3.16
C THR A 457 -20.99 0.27 4.41
N VAL A 458 -21.87 1.27 4.42
CA VAL A 458 -22.94 1.41 5.42
C VAL A 458 -24.22 0.82 4.83
N THR A 459 -24.78 -0.21 5.47
CA THR A 459 -26.10 -0.77 5.13
C THR A 459 -27.09 -0.36 6.24
N PRO A 460 -27.92 0.67 6.04
CA PRO A 460 -28.92 1.05 7.04
C PRO A 460 -30.10 0.05 7.04
N THR A 461 -30.54 -0.37 8.21
CA THR A 461 -31.68 -1.29 8.41
C THR A 461 -33.04 -0.59 8.47
N SER A 462 -33.07 0.75 8.50
CA SER A 462 -34.24 1.61 8.29
C SER A 462 -33.81 3.04 7.97
N LEU A 463 -34.59 3.77 7.16
CA LEU A 463 -34.25 5.10 6.63
C LEU A 463 -35.27 6.19 7.02
N THR A 464 -36.11 5.98 8.03
CA THR A 464 -37.00 7.05 8.50
C THR A 464 -36.27 8.01 9.42
N GLY A 465 -35.93 9.21 8.93
CA GLY A 465 -35.67 10.38 9.79
C GLY A 465 -34.42 11.24 9.51
N ILE A 466 -33.58 10.94 8.52
CA ILE A 466 -32.47 11.84 8.16
C ILE A 466 -32.96 12.88 7.14
N ALA A 467 -33.03 14.14 7.54
CA ALA A 467 -33.33 15.23 6.63
C ALA A 467 -32.12 15.57 5.74
N VAL A 468 -32.37 15.76 4.45
CA VAL A 468 -31.40 16.00 3.39
C VAL A 468 -30.76 17.40 3.52
N GLY A 469 -29.43 17.50 3.37
CA GLY A 469 -28.77 18.76 3.01
C GLY A 469 -27.71 19.34 3.95
N GLN A 470 -27.21 18.62 4.96
CA GLN A 470 -26.05 19.12 5.71
C GLN A 470 -24.74 18.91 4.94
N MET A 471 -24.08 20.03 4.69
CA MET A 471 -22.81 20.14 3.98
C MET A 471 -21.66 19.84 4.95
N VAL A 472 -20.82 18.84 4.64
CA VAL A 472 -19.51 18.72 5.30
C VAL A 472 -18.52 19.53 4.46
N THR A 473 -18.26 20.77 4.85
CA THR A 473 -17.10 21.54 4.37
C THR A 473 -16.05 21.60 5.45
N GLY A 474 -14.82 21.18 5.13
CA GLY A 474 -13.65 21.35 5.98
C GLY A 474 -12.36 21.03 5.23
N THR A 475 -11.31 21.81 5.47
CA THR A 475 -9.95 21.46 5.06
C THR A 475 -9.51 20.20 5.81
N GLY A 476 -9.22 19.12 5.07
CA GLY A 476 -8.85 17.83 5.66
C GLY A 476 -9.44 16.60 4.98
N ILE A 477 -10.28 16.76 3.94
CA ILE A 477 -10.72 15.61 3.11
C ILE A 477 -9.53 15.14 2.25
N PRO A 478 -9.09 13.87 2.35
CA PRO A 478 -8.01 13.34 1.51
C PRO A 478 -8.39 13.34 0.04
N SER A 479 -7.41 13.60 -0.84
CA SER A 479 -7.56 13.39 -2.28
C SER A 479 -8.01 11.96 -2.56
N ASN A 480 -9.05 11.78 -3.41
CA ASN A 480 -9.64 10.49 -3.83
C ASN A 480 -10.71 9.84 -2.92
N THR A 481 -11.39 10.57 -2.03
CA THR A 481 -12.59 10.04 -1.36
C THR A 481 -13.87 10.35 -2.16
N TYR A 482 -14.68 9.34 -2.49
CA TYR A 482 -15.97 9.48 -3.18
C TYR A 482 -17.13 8.84 -2.40
N VAL A 483 -18.30 9.48 -2.45
CA VAL A 483 -19.57 8.93 -1.97
C VAL A 483 -20.10 7.95 -3.01
N THR A 484 -20.24 6.67 -2.65
CA THR A 484 -20.58 5.59 -3.62
C THR A 484 -22.07 5.24 -3.71
N GLY A 485 -22.95 5.88 -2.93
CA GLY A 485 -24.41 5.82 -3.16
C GLY A 485 -25.29 5.98 -1.92
N ILE A 486 -26.56 6.34 -2.14
CA ILE A 486 -27.64 6.33 -1.13
C ILE A 486 -28.78 5.46 -1.70
N TYR A 487 -29.20 4.44 -0.95
CA TYR A 487 -30.41 3.64 -1.23
C TYR A 487 -31.63 4.29 -0.57
N ASN A 488 -32.82 4.25 -1.19
CA ASN A 488 -34.06 4.62 -0.51
C ASN A 488 -35.23 3.76 -1.03
N ILE A 489 -35.93 3.02 -0.16
CA ILE A 489 -37.11 2.20 -0.51
C ILE A 489 -38.41 2.83 0.01
N GLY A 490 -39.23 3.37 -0.90
CA GLY A 490 -40.67 3.73 -0.73
C GLY A 490 -40.93 5.20 -0.36
N THR A 491 -41.87 5.96 -0.94
CA THR A 491 -43.05 5.75 -1.81
C THR A 491 -43.15 6.92 -2.85
N PRO A 492 -44.03 6.83 -3.89
CA PRO A 492 -43.78 7.45 -5.19
C PRO A 492 -44.40 8.84 -5.33
N SER A 493 -43.56 9.88 -5.43
CA SER A 493 -43.83 11.11 -6.24
C SER A 493 -42.80 12.20 -5.93
N GLY A 494 -41.69 12.22 -6.67
CA GLY A 494 -40.71 13.32 -6.63
C GLY A 494 -39.28 12.81 -6.48
N GLY A 495 -38.57 12.67 -7.59
CA GLY A 495 -37.24 12.07 -7.65
C GLY A 495 -36.21 12.76 -6.76
N ALA A 496 -35.51 11.99 -5.94
CA ALA A 496 -34.35 12.45 -5.18
C ALA A 496 -33.18 12.76 -6.13
N LYS A 497 -32.64 13.98 -6.03
CA LYS A 497 -31.44 14.41 -6.74
C LYS A 497 -30.25 14.41 -5.79
N ILE A 498 -29.23 13.60 -6.09
CA ILE A 498 -27.96 13.59 -5.34
C ILE A 498 -26.98 14.52 -6.07
N TYR A 499 -26.51 15.56 -5.39
CA TYR A 499 -25.51 16.48 -5.93
C TYR A 499 -24.11 16.06 -5.45
N LEU A 500 -23.22 15.62 -6.35
CA LEU A 500 -21.80 15.44 -6.01
C LEU A 500 -21.00 16.67 -6.47
N SER A 501 -20.16 17.24 -5.60
CA SER A 501 -19.20 18.26 -6.03
C SER A 501 -18.06 17.63 -6.84
N ASN A 502 -17.56 18.37 -7.84
CA ASN A 502 -16.41 18.10 -8.71
C ASN A 502 -15.81 16.68 -8.69
N LEU A 503 -16.11 15.89 -9.73
CA LEU A 503 -15.58 14.54 -9.90
C LEU A 503 -14.17 14.57 -10.53
N THR A 504 -13.14 14.00 -9.87
CA THR A 504 -11.73 13.96 -10.38
C THR A 504 -11.24 12.54 -10.69
N THR A 505 -10.91 12.21 -11.94
CA THR A 505 -10.34 10.87 -12.23
C THR A 505 -8.88 10.77 -11.77
N GLY A 506 -8.43 9.62 -11.25
CA GLY A 506 -7.05 9.44 -10.80
C GLY A 506 -6.04 9.44 -11.97
N SER A 507 -4.82 9.93 -11.76
CA SER A 507 -3.75 9.91 -12.77
C SER A 507 -3.06 8.53 -12.86
N GLY A 508 -2.82 8.00 -14.06
CA GLY A 508 -1.74 7.02 -14.30
C GLY A 508 -2.09 5.55 -14.58
N SER A 509 -3.34 5.12 -14.61
CA SER A 509 -3.81 3.81 -15.16
C SER A 509 -5.33 3.82 -15.25
N ALA A 510 -5.92 2.88 -16.02
CA ALA A 510 -7.36 2.84 -16.32
C ALA A 510 -8.23 2.94 -15.06
N ALA A 511 -8.75 4.15 -14.75
CA ALA A 511 -9.63 4.37 -13.61
C ALA A 511 -11.07 4.25 -14.09
N ALA A 512 -11.76 3.18 -13.68
CA ALA A 512 -13.18 3.00 -13.92
C ALA A 512 -13.97 3.51 -12.73
N LEU A 513 -14.89 4.44 -12.98
CA LEU A 513 -15.89 4.88 -12.02
C LEU A 513 -17.23 4.24 -12.39
N THR A 514 -17.75 3.44 -11.47
CA THR A 514 -18.97 2.66 -11.64
C THR A 514 -20.08 3.20 -10.75
N PHE A 515 -21.26 3.42 -11.33
CA PHE A 515 -22.50 3.65 -10.60
C PHE A 515 -23.45 2.47 -10.83
N THR A 516 -23.86 1.80 -9.75
CA THR A 516 -24.79 0.66 -9.83
C THR A 516 -26.12 1.02 -9.19
N ALA A 517 -27.20 0.92 -9.97
CA ALA A 517 -28.56 1.14 -9.50
C ALA A 517 -29.23 -0.20 -9.19
N GLN A 518 -29.94 -0.25 -8.06
CA GLN A 518 -30.80 -1.36 -7.69
C GLN A 518 -32.18 -0.78 -7.36
N ASN A 519 -33.16 -1.07 -8.21
CA ASN A 519 -34.60 -0.89 -7.98
C ASN A 519 -35.16 0.56 -7.79
N PHE A 520 -34.43 1.64 -8.09
CA PHE A 520 -34.96 3.02 -8.03
C PHE A 520 -34.56 3.91 -9.21
N ASN A 521 -35.53 4.72 -9.66
CA ASN A 521 -35.33 5.88 -10.53
C ASN A 521 -34.59 6.99 -9.76
N THR A 522 -33.28 7.10 -9.91
CA THR A 522 -32.52 8.21 -9.31
C THR A 522 -31.77 9.01 -10.37
N SER A 523 -31.76 10.35 -10.21
CA SER A 523 -30.90 11.24 -11.00
C SER A 523 -29.80 11.78 -10.11
N GLN A 524 -28.55 11.48 -10.43
CA GLN A 524 -27.39 12.06 -9.77
C GLN A 524 -26.88 13.19 -10.64
N THR A 525 -26.56 14.34 -10.07
CA THR A 525 -25.93 15.46 -10.78
C THR A 525 -24.61 15.78 -10.13
N VAL A 526 -23.57 15.99 -10.91
CA VAL A 526 -22.32 16.55 -10.42
C VAL A 526 -22.14 17.95 -10.97
N ASN A 527 -21.64 18.88 -10.16
CA ASN A 527 -21.54 20.29 -10.56
C ASN A 527 -20.46 20.52 -11.64
N GLY A 528 -19.53 19.56 -11.77
CA GLY A 528 -18.54 19.49 -12.82
C GLY A 528 -17.73 18.18 -12.73
N THR A 529 -17.06 17.83 -13.81
CA THR A 529 -16.22 16.64 -13.95
C THR A 529 -14.87 17.06 -14.50
N VAL A 530 -13.79 16.73 -13.81
CA VAL A 530 -12.41 16.97 -14.27
C VAL A 530 -11.77 15.63 -14.63
N LEU A 531 -11.39 15.50 -15.90
CA LEU A 531 -10.67 14.34 -16.40
C LEU A 531 -9.17 14.62 -16.34
N ASN A 532 -8.46 13.87 -15.51
CA ASN A 532 -7.00 13.93 -15.45
C ASN A 532 -6.37 13.02 -16.52
N SER A 533 -5.08 13.27 -16.80
CA SER A 533 -4.33 12.48 -17.79
C SER A 533 -4.41 10.98 -17.48
N GLY A 534 -4.85 10.20 -18.47
CA GLY A 534 -5.15 8.78 -18.31
C GLY A 534 -6.36 8.33 -19.13
N ALA A 535 -6.53 7.01 -19.24
CA ALA A 535 -7.75 6.41 -19.76
C ALA A 535 -8.75 6.28 -18.61
N SER A 536 -9.87 6.99 -18.68
CA SER A 536 -10.94 6.88 -17.68
C SER A 536 -12.11 6.10 -18.26
N ALA A 537 -12.92 5.48 -17.40
CA ALA A 537 -14.22 4.96 -17.78
C ALA A 537 -15.29 5.48 -16.80
N ILE A 538 -16.45 5.87 -17.34
CA ILE A 538 -17.63 6.24 -16.54
C ILE A 538 -18.76 5.32 -16.97
N GLN A 539 -19.21 4.48 -16.06
CA GLN A 539 -20.12 3.38 -16.35
C GLN A 539 -21.33 3.43 -15.42
N VAL A 540 -22.51 3.24 -16.00
CA VAL A 540 -23.76 3.09 -15.25
C VAL A 540 -24.32 1.69 -15.54
N TRP A 541 -24.55 0.88 -14.51
CA TRP A 541 -25.12 -0.47 -14.62
C TRP A 541 -26.49 -0.59 -13.95
N LEU A 542 -27.38 -1.36 -14.56
CA LEU A 542 -28.69 -1.74 -14.01
C LEU A 542 -28.64 -3.15 -13.44
N ASN A 543 -29.05 -3.31 -12.18
CA ASN A 543 -29.37 -4.62 -11.60
C ASN A 543 -30.88 -4.74 -11.40
N GLY A 544 -31.60 -5.10 -12.47
CA GLY A 544 -32.98 -5.62 -12.38
C GLY A 544 -34.15 -4.64 -12.18
N GLY A 545 -33.93 -3.31 -12.17
CA GLY A 545 -34.99 -2.30 -11.97
C GLY A 545 -34.95 -1.09 -12.92
N ASN A 546 -35.86 -0.11 -12.74
CA ASN A 546 -35.88 1.13 -13.54
C ASN A 546 -34.68 2.02 -13.17
N GLY A 547 -33.67 2.08 -14.07
CA GLY A 547 -32.73 3.18 -14.35
C GLY A 547 -32.04 3.99 -13.22
N THR A 548 -30.73 4.27 -13.37
CA THR A 548 -30.11 5.51 -12.82
C THR A 548 -29.68 6.46 -13.95
N ALA A 549 -29.96 7.75 -13.81
CA ALA A 549 -29.45 8.82 -14.66
C ALA A 549 -28.30 9.58 -13.97
N LEU A 550 -27.15 9.72 -14.62
CA LEU A 550 -26.01 10.48 -14.13
C LEU A 550 -25.77 11.72 -14.99
N ASN A 551 -25.92 12.92 -14.42
CA ASN A 551 -25.58 14.18 -15.04
C ASN A 551 -24.18 14.64 -14.61
N LEU A 552 -23.27 14.73 -15.56
CA LEU A 552 -21.86 15.05 -15.33
C LEU A 552 -21.54 16.54 -15.17
N GLY A 553 -22.54 17.42 -15.31
CA GLY A 553 -22.30 18.86 -15.35
C GLY A 553 -21.35 19.22 -16.51
N ALA A 554 -20.53 20.25 -16.33
CA ALA A 554 -19.46 20.59 -17.27
C ALA A 554 -18.25 19.64 -17.10
N ILE A 555 -17.66 19.18 -18.20
CA ILE A 555 -16.52 18.27 -18.25
C ILE A 555 -15.31 19.10 -18.67
N THR A 556 -14.35 19.24 -17.77
CA THR A 556 -13.03 19.83 -18.02
C THR A 556 -12.05 18.70 -18.29
N ARG A 557 -11.27 18.83 -19.35
CA ARG A 557 -10.30 17.83 -19.78
C ARG A 557 -8.88 18.37 -19.62
N ASN A 558 -8.04 17.64 -18.88
CA ASN A 558 -6.60 17.88 -18.90
C ASN A 558 -5.94 17.15 -20.08
N PRO A 559 -4.87 17.68 -20.70
CA PRO A 559 -4.16 17.01 -21.79
C PRO A 559 -3.74 15.58 -21.40
N GLY A 560 -3.85 14.63 -22.34
CA GLY A 560 -3.64 13.21 -22.03
C GLY A 560 -4.87 12.49 -21.48
N ALA A 561 -5.96 13.18 -21.13
CA ALA A 561 -7.16 12.53 -20.63
C ALA A 561 -8.06 11.99 -21.76
N THR A 562 -8.61 10.80 -21.57
CA THR A 562 -9.66 10.20 -22.41
C THR A 562 -10.72 9.55 -21.51
N VAL A 563 -11.95 9.42 -21.99
CA VAL A 563 -13.03 8.76 -21.23
C VAL A 563 -13.85 7.81 -22.10
N ALA A 564 -14.11 6.62 -21.58
CA ALA A 564 -15.05 5.66 -22.16
C ALA A 564 -16.35 5.66 -21.34
N PHE A 565 -17.44 6.10 -21.95
CA PHE A 565 -18.76 6.04 -21.37
C PHE A 565 -19.39 4.67 -21.65
N THR A 566 -19.96 4.06 -20.62
CA THR A 566 -20.82 2.89 -20.76
C THR A 566 -22.18 3.26 -20.21
N ASN A 567 -23.12 3.48 -21.13
CA ASN A 567 -24.51 3.67 -20.78
C ASN A 567 -25.12 2.38 -20.22
N PRO A 568 -26.15 2.49 -19.38
CA PRO A 568 -26.91 1.34 -18.91
C PRO A 568 -27.62 0.64 -20.07
N THR A 569 -27.97 -0.64 -19.89
CA THR A 569 -28.78 -1.39 -20.85
C THR A 569 -30.21 -0.83 -20.92
N GLY A 570 -30.91 -1.04 -22.05
CA GLY A 570 -32.28 -0.55 -22.25
C GLY A 570 -32.37 0.85 -22.88
N THR A 571 -33.57 1.43 -22.91
CA THR A 571 -33.83 2.75 -23.52
C THR A 571 -33.32 3.86 -22.59
N LEU A 572 -32.59 4.83 -23.14
CA LEU A 572 -32.17 6.00 -22.37
C LEU A 572 -33.38 6.87 -22.03
N SER A 573 -33.48 7.31 -20.78
CA SER A 573 -34.62 8.08 -20.26
C SER A 573 -34.14 9.00 -19.15
N ALA A 574 -34.98 9.94 -18.69
CA ALA A 574 -34.66 10.83 -17.56
C ALA A 574 -34.21 10.10 -16.28
N THR A 575 -34.43 8.79 -16.21
CA THR A 575 -34.01 7.93 -15.12
C THR A 575 -32.99 6.88 -15.55
N ASN A 576 -32.58 6.76 -16.82
CA ASN A 576 -31.68 5.72 -17.30
C ASN A 576 -30.66 6.29 -18.32
N GLY A 577 -29.43 6.59 -17.91
CA GLY A 577 -28.41 7.07 -18.85
C GLY A 577 -27.37 8.02 -18.26
N ILE A 578 -26.43 8.46 -19.09
CA ILE A 578 -25.45 9.49 -18.71
C ILE A 578 -25.75 10.76 -19.50
N THR A 579 -25.83 11.92 -18.84
CA THR A 579 -25.99 13.25 -19.45
C THR A 579 -24.81 14.16 -19.11
N THR A 580 -24.66 15.24 -19.86
CA THR A 580 -23.69 16.31 -19.52
C THR A 580 -24.18 17.68 -19.95
N GLY A 581 -23.78 18.69 -19.18
CA GLY A 581 -23.90 20.10 -19.57
C GLY A 581 -22.89 20.51 -20.65
N SER A 582 -21.84 19.73 -20.88
CA SER A 582 -20.72 20.05 -21.79
C SER A 582 -21.08 19.92 -23.26
N GLY A 583 -20.41 20.72 -24.09
CA GLY A 583 -20.51 20.62 -25.55
C GLY A 583 -21.84 21.09 -26.11
N ALA A 584 -21.86 21.27 -27.43
CA ALA A 584 -23.05 21.63 -28.18
C ALA A 584 -23.93 20.39 -28.44
N ALA A 585 -25.24 20.61 -28.50
CA ALA A 585 -26.21 19.58 -28.87
C ALA A 585 -25.91 19.01 -30.27
N ASN A 586 -26.14 17.71 -30.43
CA ASN A 586 -25.88 16.91 -31.64
C ASN A 586 -24.42 16.93 -32.13
N THR A 587 -23.46 17.22 -31.26
CA THR A 587 -22.03 17.23 -31.62
C THR A 587 -21.23 16.30 -30.71
N ILE A 588 -20.08 15.84 -31.19
CA ILE A 588 -19.14 15.08 -30.36
C ILE A 588 -18.62 15.93 -29.19
N LEU A 589 -18.37 15.27 -28.07
CA LEU A 589 -17.75 15.93 -26.92
C LEU A 589 -16.29 16.27 -27.26
N THR A 590 -15.99 17.56 -27.23
CA THR A 590 -14.65 18.09 -27.53
C THR A 590 -14.19 19.04 -26.43
N ASP A 591 -12.88 19.08 -26.19
CA ASP A 591 -12.22 20.20 -25.52
C ASP A 591 -11.41 20.93 -26.59
N SER A 592 -11.77 22.16 -26.91
CA SER A 592 -11.02 23.00 -27.85
C SER A 592 -10.79 22.30 -29.20
N ASN A 593 -11.85 21.70 -29.77
CA ASN A 593 -11.84 20.87 -30.99
C ASN A 593 -11.10 19.52 -30.90
N VAL A 594 -10.64 19.10 -29.71
CA VAL A 594 -10.06 17.76 -29.51
C VAL A 594 -11.13 16.79 -29.04
N ALA A 595 -11.37 15.73 -29.82
CA ALA A 595 -12.26 14.63 -29.47
C ALA A 595 -11.56 13.66 -28.50
N TYR A 596 -12.19 13.33 -27.37
CA TYR A 596 -11.53 12.60 -26.29
C TYR A 596 -12.38 11.49 -25.63
N ALA A 597 -13.65 11.39 -26.02
CA ALA A 597 -14.63 10.56 -25.33
C ALA A 597 -15.28 9.54 -26.26
N THR A 598 -15.46 8.30 -25.81
CA THR A 598 -16.14 7.24 -26.57
C THR A 598 -17.37 6.71 -25.83
N VAL A 599 -18.31 6.12 -26.56
CA VAL A 599 -19.42 5.34 -25.98
C VAL A 599 -19.28 3.89 -26.43
N SER A 600 -19.41 2.95 -25.49
CA SER A 600 -19.36 1.50 -25.74
C SER A 600 -18.13 1.02 -26.52
N THR A 601 -17.02 1.77 -26.42
CA THR A 601 -15.75 1.58 -27.15
C THR A 601 -15.84 1.56 -28.69
N THR A 602 -17.03 1.69 -29.26
CA THR A 602 -17.25 1.57 -30.70
C THR A 602 -17.42 2.90 -31.41
N ASP A 603 -17.78 3.96 -30.69
CA ASP A 603 -18.21 5.24 -31.25
C ASP A 603 -17.67 6.45 -30.49
N TRP A 604 -17.56 7.61 -31.16
CA TRP A 604 -17.34 8.89 -30.49
C TRP A 604 -18.55 9.26 -29.65
N ALA A 605 -18.31 9.75 -28.44
CA ALA A 605 -19.35 10.23 -27.55
C ALA A 605 -19.84 11.59 -28.04
N ALA A 606 -21.15 11.72 -28.20
CA ALA A 606 -21.84 12.94 -28.59
C ALA A 606 -22.95 13.28 -27.61
N LYS A 607 -23.28 14.55 -27.52
CA LYS A 607 -24.42 15.02 -26.73
C LYS A 607 -25.66 15.06 -27.61
N ASP A 608 -26.72 14.38 -27.23
CA ASP A 608 -28.00 14.48 -27.95
C ASP A 608 -28.67 15.85 -27.74
N SER A 609 -29.59 16.22 -28.63
CA SER A 609 -30.29 17.51 -28.58
C SER A 609 -31.53 17.50 -27.68
N THR A 610 -32.14 16.33 -27.48
CA THR A 610 -33.43 16.24 -26.80
C THR A 610 -33.29 16.34 -25.28
N ASN A 611 -32.26 15.72 -24.71
CA ASN A 611 -32.17 15.53 -23.25
C ASN A 611 -30.75 15.75 -22.68
N GLY A 612 -29.76 15.99 -23.53
CA GLY A 612 -28.35 16.08 -23.16
C GLY A 612 -27.70 14.73 -22.86
N TRP A 613 -28.25 13.62 -23.36
CA TRP A 613 -27.66 12.28 -23.20
C TRP A 613 -26.31 12.20 -23.91
N ILE A 614 -25.35 11.53 -23.27
CA ILE A 614 -24.12 11.10 -23.91
C ILE A 614 -24.43 9.81 -24.66
N VAL A 615 -24.41 9.88 -25.99
CA VAL A 615 -24.73 8.78 -26.89
C VAL A 615 -23.59 8.57 -27.89
N GLY A 616 -23.60 7.44 -28.60
CA GLY A 616 -22.72 7.29 -29.75
C GLY A 616 -23.17 8.23 -30.88
N LEU A 617 -22.24 8.96 -31.50
CA LEU A 617 -22.56 9.88 -32.59
C LEU A 617 -23.33 9.23 -33.75
N SER A 618 -23.14 7.92 -33.99
CA SER A 618 -23.88 7.17 -35.01
C SER A 618 -25.38 7.04 -34.73
N SER A 619 -25.81 7.27 -33.48
CA SER A 619 -27.23 7.33 -33.12
C SER A 619 -27.88 8.69 -33.42
N ILE A 620 -27.09 9.71 -33.76
CA ILE A 620 -27.57 11.05 -34.14
C ILE A 620 -27.67 11.11 -35.67
N ALA A 621 -28.85 11.47 -36.17
CA ALA A 621 -29.08 11.60 -37.61
C ALA A 621 -28.12 12.63 -38.24
N GLY A 622 -27.40 12.22 -39.27
CA GLY A 622 -26.38 13.06 -39.91
C GLY A 622 -25.14 13.33 -39.04
N GLY A 623 -24.98 12.62 -37.92
CA GLY A 623 -23.86 12.81 -36.99
C GLY A 623 -22.49 12.56 -37.63
N TYR A 624 -22.41 11.58 -38.54
CA TYR A 624 -21.24 11.33 -39.37
C TYR A 624 -21.46 11.74 -40.82
N SER A 625 -20.41 12.31 -41.41
CA SER A 625 -20.26 12.42 -42.85
C SER A 625 -19.45 11.23 -43.35
N ASN A 626 -19.97 10.59 -44.40
CA ASN A 626 -19.31 9.46 -45.03
C ASN A 626 -18.05 9.93 -45.74
N ALA A 627 -16.93 9.23 -45.52
CA ALA A 627 -15.74 9.43 -46.34
C ALA A 627 -16.05 9.10 -47.81
N THR A 628 -15.46 9.87 -48.74
CA THR A 628 -15.47 9.53 -50.17
C THR A 628 -14.09 9.07 -50.60
N THR A 629 -13.94 8.66 -51.87
CA THR A 629 -12.63 8.33 -52.43
C THR A 629 -11.68 9.53 -52.48
N THR A 630 -12.18 10.77 -52.35
CA THR A 630 -11.39 12.00 -52.52
C THR A 630 -11.53 13.04 -51.42
N SER A 631 -12.42 12.84 -50.44
CA SER A 631 -12.71 13.87 -49.42
C SER A 631 -13.09 13.29 -48.06
N LEU A 632 -12.78 14.06 -47.02
CA LEU A 632 -13.25 13.89 -45.64
C LEU A 632 -13.85 15.23 -45.19
N ALA A 633 -14.92 15.20 -44.40
CA ALA A 633 -15.57 16.40 -43.89
C ALA A 633 -16.20 16.15 -42.51
N GLY A 634 -16.33 17.21 -41.70
CA GLY A 634 -17.02 17.17 -40.42
C GLY A 634 -16.53 16.05 -39.50
N ASN A 635 -17.46 15.27 -38.94
CA ASN A 635 -17.12 14.00 -38.29
C ASN A 635 -17.08 12.91 -39.37
N ALA A 636 -15.89 12.54 -39.82
CA ALA A 636 -15.74 11.61 -40.93
C ALA A 636 -15.77 10.15 -40.46
N ASP A 637 -16.58 9.32 -41.10
CA ASP A 637 -16.59 7.87 -40.93
C ASP A 637 -16.18 7.17 -42.23
N VAL A 638 -15.15 6.33 -42.13
CA VAL A 638 -14.57 5.60 -43.27
C VAL A 638 -15.31 4.28 -43.56
N SER A 639 -16.23 3.86 -42.70
CA SER A 639 -16.86 2.53 -42.72
C SER A 639 -17.96 2.31 -43.78
N VAL A 640 -18.44 3.34 -44.45
CA VAL A 640 -19.53 3.20 -45.43
C VAL A 640 -19.06 3.18 -46.88
N ALA A 641 -17.76 3.39 -47.13
CA ALA A 641 -17.24 3.53 -48.48
C ALA A 641 -16.61 2.24 -49.05
N SER A 642 -16.22 1.28 -48.21
CA SER A 642 -15.42 0.09 -48.60
C SER A 642 -14.24 0.42 -49.54
N GLN A 643 -13.73 1.65 -49.48
CA GLN A 643 -12.78 2.22 -50.43
C GLN A 643 -11.84 3.18 -49.72
N ASN A 644 -10.59 3.18 -50.16
CA ASN A 644 -9.56 4.10 -49.70
C ASN A 644 -9.90 5.55 -50.07
N THR A 645 -9.50 6.50 -49.23
CA THR A 645 -9.64 7.94 -49.48
C THR A 645 -8.29 8.53 -49.88
N THR A 646 -8.24 9.30 -50.97
CA THR A 646 -7.04 10.02 -51.41
C THR A 646 -7.32 11.52 -51.42
N LEU A 647 -6.70 12.24 -50.50
CA LEU A 647 -6.81 13.68 -50.35
C LEU A 647 -5.77 14.37 -51.25
N SER A 648 -6.22 14.80 -52.42
CA SER A 648 -5.41 15.60 -53.36
C SER A 648 -5.19 17.03 -52.87
N THR A 649 -6.05 17.51 -51.98
CA THR A 649 -5.91 18.74 -51.20
C THR A 649 -6.14 18.39 -49.73
N GLY A 650 -5.40 19.03 -48.82
CA GLY A 650 -5.52 18.77 -47.38
C GLY A 650 -6.96 18.98 -46.88
N ALA A 651 -7.30 18.34 -45.76
CA ALA A 651 -8.64 18.42 -45.18
C ALA A 651 -8.57 18.81 -43.70
N SER A 652 -9.58 19.53 -43.22
CA SER A 652 -9.77 19.83 -41.80
C SER A 652 -11.11 19.25 -41.35
N ILE A 653 -11.05 18.27 -40.46
CA ILE A 653 -12.19 17.51 -39.96
C ILE A 653 -12.27 17.59 -38.45
N THR A 654 -13.48 17.44 -37.91
CA THR A 654 -13.75 17.47 -36.47
C THR A 654 -13.32 16.17 -35.80
N SER A 655 -13.54 15.03 -36.46
CA SER A 655 -13.05 13.72 -35.99
C SER A 655 -12.97 12.72 -37.13
N LEU A 656 -12.21 11.65 -36.92
CA LEU A 656 -12.14 10.50 -37.80
C LEU A 656 -12.55 9.23 -37.06
N ARG A 657 -13.33 8.35 -37.71
CA ARG A 657 -13.68 7.01 -37.22
C ARG A 657 -13.46 5.94 -38.28
N PHE A 658 -12.84 4.83 -37.87
CA PHE A 658 -12.88 3.54 -38.56
C PHE A 658 -13.76 2.57 -37.76
N SER A 659 -14.82 2.05 -38.37
CA SER A 659 -15.84 1.25 -37.65
C SER A 659 -16.29 -0.05 -38.30
N ASN A 660 -15.65 -0.50 -39.39
CA ASN A 660 -15.94 -1.80 -39.98
C ASN A 660 -14.67 -2.64 -40.21
N ASN A 661 -14.86 -3.93 -40.43
CA ASN A 661 -13.75 -4.88 -40.52
C ASN A 661 -13.00 -4.85 -41.87
N THR A 662 -13.24 -3.86 -42.72
CA THR A 662 -12.52 -3.66 -43.98
C THR A 662 -11.27 -2.81 -43.72
N ALA A 663 -10.14 -3.19 -44.31
CA ALA A 663 -8.92 -2.38 -44.25
C ALA A 663 -9.10 -1.12 -45.11
N HIS A 664 -8.98 0.06 -44.50
CA HIS A 664 -9.01 1.34 -45.22
C HIS A 664 -7.67 2.06 -45.09
N THR A 665 -7.31 2.74 -46.18
CA THR A 665 -6.17 3.65 -46.23
C THR A 665 -6.65 5.05 -46.59
N ILE A 666 -6.25 6.02 -45.77
CA ILE A 666 -6.36 7.45 -46.10
C ILE A 666 -4.99 7.91 -46.60
N THR A 667 -4.92 8.44 -47.80
CA THR A 667 -3.69 8.95 -48.42
C THR A 667 -3.76 10.47 -48.48
N VAL A 668 -2.82 11.17 -47.84
CA VAL A 668 -2.66 12.62 -47.92
C VAL A 668 -1.60 12.92 -48.98
N THR A 669 -2.05 13.28 -50.18
CA THR A 669 -1.13 13.52 -51.32
C THR A 669 -0.55 14.93 -51.29
N SER A 670 -1.36 15.94 -50.93
CA SER A 670 -0.90 17.32 -50.75
C SER A 670 -1.64 18.01 -49.60
N GLY A 671 -0.98 18.97 -48.95
CA GLY A 671 -1.51 19.65 -47.75
C GLY A 671 -1.45 18.79 -46.48
N ASN A 672 -2.19 19.21 -45.46
CA ASN A 672 -2.24 18.57 -44.16
C ASN A 672 -3.64 18.00 -43.90
N LEU A 673 -3.74 16.84 -43.26
CA LEU A 673 -4.97 16.38 -42.64
C LEU A 673 -5.00 16.90 -41.19
N THR A 674 -5.97 17.76 -40.87
CA THR A 674 -6.20 18.26 -39.52
C THR A 674 -7.41 17.54 -38.95
N THR A 675 -7.28 16.93 -37.77
CA THR A 675 -8.38 16.18 -37.13
C THR A 675 -8.46 16.46 -35.64
N GLY A 676 -9.67 16.53 -35.08
CA GLY A 676 -9.86 16.62 -33.63
C GLY A 676 -9.58 15.33 -32.89
N GLY A 677 -9.59 14.19 -33.56
CA GLY A 677 -9.22 12.90 -32.97
C GLY A 677 -9.45 11.75 -33.94
N ILE A 678 -8.81 10.60 -33.66
CA ILE A 678 -8.91 9.39 -34.48
C ILE A 678 -9.39 8.23 -33.61
N LEU A 679 -10.47 7.57 -34.03
CA LEU A 679 -11.01 6.39 -33.37
C LEU A 679 -10.94 5.18 -34.31
N VAL A 680 -10.26 4.12 -33.86
CA VAL A 680 -10.41 2.77 -34.40
C VAL A 680 -11.31 1.99 -33.45
N SER A 681 -12.53 1.75 -33.91
CA SER A 681 -13.60 1.10 -33.15
C SER A 681 -13.23 -0.32 -32.72
N SER A 682 -13.74 -0.76 -31.56
CA SER A 682 -13.67 -2.18 -31.16
C SER A 682 -14.49 -3.11 -32.07
N ALA A 683 -15.32 -2.58 -32.98
CA ALA A 683 -16.02 -3.36 -34.01
C ALA A 683 -15.09 -3.95 -35.08
N ILE A 684 -13.86 -3.45 -35.18
CA ILE A 684 -12.83 -3.98 -36.09
C ILE A 684 -12.17 -5.15 -35.38
N THR A 685 -12.13 -6.32 -36.02
CA THR A 685 -11.68 -7.57 -35.39
C THR A 685 -10.56 -8.30 -36.13
N THR A 686 -10.20 -7.92 -37.36
CA THR A 686 -9.14 -8.63 -38.11
C THR A 686 -8.26 -7.78 -39.03
N THR A 687 -8.52 -6.49 -39.21
CA THR A 687 -7.83 -5.68 -40.24
C THR A 687 -7.19 -4.41 -39.69
N ASN A 688 -5.97 -4.12 -40.17
CA ASN A 688 -5.27 -2.88 -39.85
C ASN A 688 -5.76 -1.74 -40.74
N GLN A 689 -5.90 -0.56 -40.14
CA GLN A 689 -6.23 0.70 -40.81
C GLN A 689 -4.95 1.51 -41.04
N SER A 690 -4.96 2.40 -42.04
CA SER A 690 -3.78 3.18 -42.40
C SER A 690 -4.08 4.64 -42.73
N ILE A 691 -3.18 5.53 -42.32
CA ILE A 691 -3.12 6.93 -42.78
C ILE A 691 -1.70 7.17 -43.30
N THR A 692 -1.55 7.57 -44.54
CA THR A 692 -0.26 7.64 -45.23
C THR A 692 -0.09 8.92 -46.05
N GLY A 693 1.15 9.27 -46.39
CA GLY A 693 1.50 10.49 -47.12
C GLY A 693 1.32 11.76 -46.28
N GLY A 694 1.87 12.88 -46.76
CA GLY A 694 1.66 14.22 -46.18
C GLY A 694 1.87 14.34 -44.66
N ASN A 695 1.19 15.33 -44.07
CA ASN A 695 1.24 15.59 -42.63
C ASN A 695 -0.13 15.42 -41.96
N LEU A 696 -0.09 15.07 -40.67
CA LEU A 696 -1.24 14.99 -39.78
C LEU A 696 -1.09 16.01 -38.64
N MET A 697 -2.17 16.71 -38.32
CA MET A 697 -2.21 17.77 -37.29
C MET A 697 -3.42 17.60 -36.36
N SER A 698 -3.28 17.99 -35.09
CA SER A 698 -4.42 18.14 -34.18
C SER A 698 -5.25 19.38 -34.57
N ALA A 699 -6.58 19.30 -34.49
CA ALA A 699 -7.46 20.44 -34.76
C ALA A 699 -7.36 21.56 -33.72
N GLY A 700 -6.99 21.23 -32.48
CA GLY A 700 -6.71 22.23 -31.45
C GLY A 700 -5.23 22.65 -31.48
N ALA A 701 -4.94 23.90 -31.86
CA ALA A 701 -3.58 24.43 -31.76
C ALA A 701 -3.07 24.36 -30.31
N GLY A 702 -1.87 23.82 -30.11
CA GLY A 702 -1.29 23.66 -28.76
C GLY A 702 -1.93 22.55 -27.91
N LYS A 703 -2.82 21.73 -28.49
CA LYS A 703 -3.47 20.60 -27.83
C LYS A 703 -2.87 19.28 -28.30
N ASP A 704 -3.19 18.19 -27.62
CA ASP A 704 -2.79 16.86 -28.05
C ASP A 704 -3.64 16.34 -29.21
N MET A 705 -3.03 15.54 -30.08
CA MET A 705 -3.73 14.68 -31.03
C MET A 705 -4.14 13.40 -30.31
N VAL A 706 -5.45 13.20 -30.13
CA VAL A 706 -5.99 12.01 -29.47
C VAL A 706 -6.22 10.90 -30.49
N VAL A 707 -5.60 9.76 -30.26
CA VAL A 707 -5.75 8.53 -31.05
C VAL A 707 -6.20 7.40 -30.13
N ILE A 708 -7.45 6.97 -30.30
CA ILE A 708 -8.06 5.89 -29.53
C ILE A 708 -8.14 4.66 -30.45
N VAL A 709 -7.39 3.61 -30.10
CA VAL A 709 -7.46 2.33 -30.81
C VAL A 709 -8.09 1.31 -29.88
N ASN A 710 -9.39 1.06 -30.03
CA ASN A 710 -10.12 0.14 -29.16
C ASN A 710 -10.13 -1.31 -29.67
N SER A 711 -9.85 -1.52 -30.97
CA SER A 711 -9.69 -2.87 -31.52
C SER A 711 -8.41 -3.52 -30.99
N THR A 712 -8.52 -4.75 -30.46
CA THR A 712 -7.38 -5.53 -29.95
C THR A 712 -6.64 -6.32 -31.02
N THR A 713 -7.19 -6.39 -32.23
CA THR A 713 -6.71 -7.24 -33.33
C THR A 713 -6.49 -6.48 -34.63
N GLY A 714 -7.21 -5.38 -34.85
CA GLY A 714 -7.02 -4.44 -35.96
C GLY A 714 -6.38 -3.14 -35.47
N GLY A 715 -5.10 -2.92 -35.78
CA GLY A 715 -4.37 -1.72 -35.37
C GLY A 715 -4.57 -0.52 -36.30
N LEU A 716 -3.97 0.60 -35.92
CA LEU A 716 -3.78 1.76 -36.78
C LEU A 716 -2.30 1.92 -37.13
N THR A 717 -1.99 2.04 -38.42
CA THR A 717 -0.67 2.49 -38.88
C THR A 717 -0.75 3.93 -39.36
N ILE A 718 0.04 4.82 -38.78
CA ILE A 718 0.21 6.19 -39.26
C ILE A 718 1.61 6.27 -39.90
N ASN A 719 1.60 6.34 -41.23
CA ASN A 719 2.75 6.64 -42.06
C ASN A 719 2.85 8.15 -42.34
N SER A 720 1.77 8.91 -42.28
CA SER A 720 1.86 10.39 -42.31
C SER A 720 2.77 10.94 -41.21
N THR A 721 3.43 12.08 -41.46
CA THR A 721 4.23 12.76 -40.42
C THR A 721 3.32 13.55 -39.50
N ILE A 722 3.36 13.29 -38.19
CA ILE A 722 2.63 14.08 -37.20
C ILE A 722 3.45 15.33 -36.89
N ILE A 723 2.84 16.50 -37.07
CA ILE A 723 3.47 17.81 -36.89
C ILE A 723 2.67 18.71 -35.93
N ASP A 724 3.30 19.79 -35.47
CA ASP A 724 2.65 20.83 -34.68
C ASP A 724 1.62 21.61 -35.51
N ASN A 725 0.49 21.98 -34.89
CA ASN A 725 -0.49 22.87 -35.50
C ASN A 725 -0.29 24.29 -34.98
N THR A 726 0.70 25.01 -35.53
CA THR A 726 1.13 26.38 -35.15
C THR A 726 1.62 26.55 -33.70
N SER A 727 1.44 25.56 -32.84
CA SER A 727 1.87 25.47 -31.44
C SER A 727 2.11 24.01 -31.08
N ALA A 728 2.84 23.74 -30.00
CA ALA A 728 3.25 22.40 -29.59
C ALA A 728 2.07 21.43 -29.47
N THR A 729 2.02 20.42 -30.34
CA THR A 729 0.98 19.39 -30.37
C THR A 729 1.46 18.18 -29.57
N GLY A 730 0.68 17.74 -28.57
CA GLY A 730 0.92 16.47 -27.89
C GLY A 730 0.42 15.26 -28.70
N LEU A 731 0.74 14.04 -28.26
CA LEU A 731 0.16 12.82 -28.81
C LEU A 731 -0.43 11.98 -27.68
N THR A 732 -1.72 11.69 -27.72
CA THR A 732 -2.37 10.82 -26.72
C THR A 732 -2.83 9.54 -27.37
N LYS A 733 -2.19 8.42 -27.00
CA LYS A 733 -2.59 7.07 -27.38
C LYS A 733 -3.42 6.44 -26.27
N SER A 734 -4.67 6.11 -26.58
CA SER A 734 -5.61 5.39 -25.70
C SER A 734 -6.23 4.18 -26.40
N GLY A 735 -7.09 3.45 -25.70
CA GLY A 735 -7.69 2.18 -26.14
C GLY A 735 -6.72 1.00 -26.11
N ALA A 736 -7.26 -0.22 -25.97
CA ALA A 736 -6.47 -1.45 -25.77
C ALA A 736 -5.59 -1.86 -26.96
N GLY A 737 -5.86 -1.33 -28.16
CA GLY A 737 -5.24 -1.71 -29.41
C GLY A 737 -3.87 -1.13 -29.71
N LEU A 738 -3.36 -1.49 -30.89
CA LEU A 738 -2.05 -1.11 -31.40
C LEU A 738 -2.10 0.14 -32.29
N LEU A 739 -1.27 1.13 -31.97
CA LEU A 739 -0.91 2.22 -32.87
C LEU A 739 0.56 2.07 -33.30
N THR A 740 0.82 2.11 -34.60
CA THR A 740 2.17 2.06 -35.17
C THR A 740 2.48 3.36 -35.91
N LEU A 741 3.56 4.04 -35.52
CA LEU A 741 4.10 5.22 -36.20
C LEU A 741 5.33 4.80 -37.02
N THR A 742 5.24 4.97 -38.34
CA THR A 742 6.29 4.47 -39.24
C THR A 742 7.20 5.53 -39.84
N ASN A 743 6.86 6.82 -39.70
CA ASN A 743 7.71 7.94 -40.07
C ASN A 743 8.28 8.67 -38.85
N ALA A 744 9.36 9.43 -39.08
CA ALA A 744 9.95 10.30 -38.08
C ALA A 744 9.04 11.52 -37.87
N ASN A 745 8.31 11.53 -36.76
CA ASN A 745 7.39 12.60 -36.42
C ASN A 745 8.14 13.83 -35.87
N THR A 746 7.52 15.02 -35.93
CA THR A 746 8.18 16.29 -35.55
C THR A 746 7.38 17.16 -34.58
N TYR A 747 6.21 16.71 -34.12
CA TYR A 747 5.45 17.39 -33.07
C TYR A 747 6.30 17.61 -31.80
N THR A 748 6.04 18.65 -31.03
CA THR A 748 6.90 19.01 -29.89
C THR A 748 6.24 18.86 -28.51
N GLY A 749 4.91 18.64 -28.48
CA GLY A 749 4.17 18.41 -27.24
C GLY A 749 4.36 17.00 -26.67
N ARG A 750 3.89 16.80 -25.43
CA ARG A 750 4.05 15.54 -24.67
C ARG A 750 3.29 14.37 -25.30
N THR A 751 3.91 13.19 -25.30
CA THR A 751 3.29 11.91 -25.65
C THR A 751 2.73 11.21 -24.41
N SER A 752 1.43 10.94 -24.38
CA SER A 752 0.73 10.21 -23.33
C SER A 752 0.27 8.85 -23.84
N ILE A 753 0.83 7.76 -23.34
CA ILE A 753 0.40 6.38 -23.60
C ILE A 753 -0.48 5.93 -22.44
N THR A 754 -1.78 6.10 -22.58
CA THR A 754 -2.75 5.88 -21.49
C THR A 754 -3.37 4.50 -21.50
N ALA A 755 -3.40 3.82 -22.65
CA ALA A 755 -3.80 2.42 -22.80
C ALA A 755 -3.27 1.79 -24.11
N GLY A 756 -3.18 0.45 -24.12
CA GLY A 756 -2.76 -0.34 -25.27
C GLY A 756 -1.28 -0.16 -25.63
N THR A 757 -0.97 -0.30 -26.91
CA THR A 757 0.42 -0.32 -27.38
C THR A 757 0.68 0.78 -28.41
N LEU A 758 1.80 1.48 -28.27
CA LEU A 758 2.37 2.38 -29.27
C LEU A 758 3.70 1.81 -29.78
N ILE A 759 3.83 1.60 -31.08
CA ILE A 759 5.09 1.23 -31.74
C ILE A 759 5.61 2.43 -32.53
N THR A 760 6.92 2.66 -32.44
CA THR A 760 7.66 3.55 -33.34
C THR A 760 8.71 2.74 -34.08
N THR A 761 8.78 2.87 -35.41
CA THR A 761 9.79 2.16 -36.22
C THR A 761 10.88 3.08 -36.78
N LYS A 762 10.78 4.38 -36.49
CA LYS A 762 11.79 5.38 -36.81
C LYS A 762 12.15 6.19 -35.57
N LEU A 763 13.43 6.50 -35.47
CA LEU A 763 13.98 7.40 -34.45
C LEU A 763 13.74 8.85 -34.86
N VAL A 764 13.77 9.73 -33.87
CA VAL A 764 13.93 11.17 -34.09
C VAL A 764 15.40 11.51 -34.32
N SER A 765 16.30 10.90 -33.54
CA SER A 765 17.76 11.04 -33.69
C SER A 765 18.51 9.87 -33.04
N GLY A 766 19.72 9.59 -33.52
CA GLY A 766 20.61 8.53 -33.03
C GLY A 766 21.03 7.53 -34.12
N PRO A 767 21.78 6.48 -33.78
CA PRO A 767 22.29 5.49 -34.75
C PRO A 767 21.20 4.60 -35.38
N SER A 768 20.49 5.11 -36.38
CA SER A 768 19.30 4.46 -36.96
C SER A 768 19.57 3.12 -37.65
N GLY A 769 20.81 2.85 -38.11
CA GLY A 769 21.16 1.60 -38.79
C GLY A 769 21.05 0.32 -37.94
N LYS A 770 20.93 0.48 -36.61
CA LYS A 770 20.80 -0.64 -35.66
C LYS A 770 19.40 -0.80 -35.09
N PHE A 771 18.60 0.27 -35.11
CA PHE A 771 17.30 0.34 -34.47
C PHE A 771 16.24 -0.30 -35.37
N SER A 772 15.39 -1.16 -34.79
CA SER A 772 14.25 -1.74 -35.50
C SER A 772 12.94 -1.10 -35.07
N GLN A 773 12.65 -1.11 -33.77
CA GLN A 773 11.46 -0.48 -33.21
C GLN A 773 11.58 -0.23 -31.71
N ALA A 774 10.76 0.70 -31.22
CA ALA A 774 10.44 0.84 -29.81
C ALA A 774 8.94 0.65 -29.59
N THR A 775 8.60 -0.23 -28.64
CA THR A 775 7.26 -0.59 -28.24
C THR A 775 7.00 -0.04 -26.84
N PHE A 776 6.05 0.89 -26.75
CA PHE A 776 5.60 1.51 -25.51
C PHE A 776 4.25 0.93 -25.10
N THR A 777 4.12 0.55 -23.84
CA THR A 777 2.84 0.33 -23.14
C THR A 777 2.74 1.30 -21.97
N PRO A 778 1.62 1.37 -21.23
CA PRO A 778 1.50 2.25 -20.08
C PRO A 778 2.57 1.99 -18.99
N THR A 779 3.10 0.77 -18.92
CA THR A 779 4.00 0.33 -17.83
C THR A 779 5.36 -0.21 -18.31
N ALA A 780 5.51 -0.51 -19.60
CA ALA A 780 6.75 -1.08 -20.13
C ALA A 780 7.22 -0.39 -21.41
N LEU A 781 8.55 -0.36 -21.57
CA LEU A 781 9.23 0.01 -22.80
C LEU A 781 10.11 -1.17 -23.23
N THR A 782 9.89 -1.64 -24.46
CA THR A 782 10.72 -2.64 -25.11
C THR A 782 11.34 -2.05 -26.37
N VAL A 783 12.66 -2.18 -26.53
CA VAL A 783 13.37 -1.67 -27.71
C VAL A 783 14.10 -2.80 -28.40
N THR A 784 13.83 -2.97 -29.69
CA THR A 784 14.41 -4.05 -30.51
C THR A 784 15.47 -3.48 -31.44
N PHE A 785 16.63 -4.13 -31.44
CA PHE A 785 17.74 -3.81 -32.33
C PHE A 785 18.01 -4.97 -33.30
N SER A 786 18.26 -4.64 -34.56
CA SER A 786 18.68 -5.60 -35.60
C SER A 786 20.16 -5.95 -35.50
N THR A 787 20.95 -5.06 -34.89
CA THR A 787 22.36 -5.27 -34.55
C THR A 787 22.62 -4.75 -33.14
N PRO A 788 23.43 -5.43 -32.31
CA PRO A 788 23.66 -4.99 -30.93
C PRO A 788 24.17 -3.54 -30.84
N PRO A 789 23.55 -2.67 -30.02
CA PRO A 789 24.01 -1.31 -29.80
C PRO A 789 25.25 -1.28 -28.90
N VAL A 790 26.01 -0.18 -28.93
CA VAL A 790 27.25 0.06 -28.17
C VAL A 790 26.95 0.85 -26.89
N ALA A 791 27.68 0.57 -25.81
CA ALA A 791 27.58 1.32 -24.55
C ALA A 791 27.84 2.82 -24.79
N GLY A 792 27.01 3.69 -24.21
CA GLY A 792 27.05 5.13 -24.40
C GLY A 792 26.26 5.64 -25.61
N GLU A 793 25.78 4.78 -26.51
CA GLU A 793 24.89 5.21 -27.60
C GLU A 793 23.56 5.73 -27.03
N THR A 794 23.02 6.79 -27.66
CA THR A 794 21.74 7.39 -27.30
C THR A 794 20.76 7.38 -28.47
N TYR A 795 19.50 7.12 -28.17
CA TYR A 795 18.43 6.96 -29.15
C TYR A 795 17.23 7.80 -28.71
N ARG A 796 16.88 8.84 -29.47
CA ARG A 796 15.67 9.62 -29.21
C ARG A 796 14.50 8.97 -29.94
N LEU A 797 13.62 8.34 -29.17
CA LEU A 797 12.57 7.46 -29.68
C LEU A 797 11.30 8.21 -30.09
N LEU A 798 10.98 9.30 -29.38
CA LEU A 798 9.82 10.15 -29.63
C LEU A 798 10.22 11.63 -29.63
N PRO A 799 9.49 12.50 -30.36
CA PRO A 799 9.82 13.92 -30.43
C PRO A 799 9.63 14.69 -29.11
N GLY A 800 8.46 14.60 -28.49
CA GLY A 800 8.19 15.22 -27.20
C GLY A 800 8.57 14.36 -26.01
N ALA A 801 8.44 14.90 -24.80
CA ALA A 801 8.52 14.14 -23.55
C ALA A 801 7.44 13.05 -23.49
N THR A 802 7.64 11.96 -22.75
CA THR A 802 6.57 11.02 -22.40
C THR A 802 5.96 11.34 -21.04
N THR A 803 4.67 11.07 -20.87
CA THR A 803 4.01 11.10 -19.55
C THR A 803 4.47 9.90 -18.70
N GLN A 804 4.74 8.77 -19.33
CA GLN A 804 5.16 7.53 -18.67
C GLN A 804 6.65 7.59 -18.33
N THR A 805 7.00 7.02 -17.18
CA THR A 805 8.38 6.77 -16.73
C THR A 805 8.65 5.27 -16.71
N TYR A 806 9.80 4.84 -17.22
CA TYR A 806 10.17 3.43 -17.25
C TYR A 806 11.44 3.23 -16.43
N ALA A 807 11.29 2.67 -15.23
CA ALA A 807 12.40 2.42 -14.31
C ALA A 807 13.40 1.39 -14.85
N SER A 808 12.92 0.46 -15.68
CA SER A 808 13.74 -0.51 -16.42
C SER A 808 13.21 -0.65 -17.85
N VAL A 809 14.11 -0.79 -18.82
CA VAL A 809 13.78 -0.98 -20.24
C VAL A 809 14.22 -2.37 -20.69
N THR A 810 13.35 -3.07 -21.42
CA THR A 810 13.70 -4.37 -22.02
C THR A 810 14.37 -4.13 -23.38
N LEU A 811 15.58 -4.65 -23.56
CA LEU A 811 16.25 -4.63 -24.86
C LEU A 811 16.18 -6.01 -25.52
N VAL A 812 15.75 -6.06 -26.77
CA VAL A 812 15.69 -7.30 -27.57
C VAL A 812 16.80 -7.28 -28.63
N GLY A 813 17.48 -8.42 -28.79
CA GLY A 813 18.62 -8.56 -29.71
C GLY A 813 19.96 -8.11 -29.10
N THR A 814 20.04 -7.97 -27.77
CA THR A 814 21.24 -7.47 -27.06
C THR A 814 21.35 -8.11 -25.67
N GLY A 815 22.57 -8.23 -25.13
CA GLY A 815 22.83 -8.58 -23.72
C GLY A 815 23.09 -7.37 -22.81
N ARG A 816 22.70 -6.16 -23.24
CA ARG A 816 22.92 -4.91 -22.51
C ARG A 816 21.67 -4.44 -21.77
N THR A 817 21.86 -3.47 -20.88
CA THR A 817 20.79 -2.73 -20.22
C THR A 817 20.74 -1.29 -20.74
N ALA A 818 19.65 -0.59 -20.46
CA ALA A 818 19.50 0.83 -20.82
C ALA A 818 18.62 1.57 -19.82
N THR A 819 18.82 2.88 -19.76
CA THR A 819 17.95 3.80 -19.01
C THR A 819 17.18 4.67 -19.99
N TYR A 820 15.91 4.94 -19.69
CA TYR A 820 15.08 5.84 -20.49
C TYR A 820 14.76 7.13 -19.73
N ASN A 821 15.03 8.27 -20.37
CA ASN A 821 14.68 9.58 -19.87
C ASN A 821 13.38 10.06 -20.53
N SER A 822 12.29 10.10 -19.76
CA SER A 822 10.97 10.53 -20.23
C SER A 822 10.88 12.02 -20.55
N THR A 823 11.79 12.87 -20.06
CA THR A 823 11.75 14.32 -20.30
C THR A 823 12.11 14.66 -21.74
N ASN A 824 12.98 13.87 -22.36
CA ASN A 824 13.45 14.09 -23.73
C ASN A 824 13.31 12.84 -24.61
N SER A 825 12.57 11.83 -24.14
CA SER A 825 12.32 10.56 -24.83
C SER A 825 13.58 9.85 -25.33
N THR A 826 14.66 9.93 -24.55
CA THR A 826 15.97 9.39 -24.92
C THR A 826 16.29 8.11 -24.15
N LEU A 827 16.64 7.06 -24.90
CA LEU A 827 17.19 5.82 -24.38
C LEU A 827 18.73 5.91 -24.40
N THR A 828 19.38 5.59 -23.29
CA THR A 828 20.84 5.52 -23.17
C THR A 828 21.28 4.10 -22.85
N ILE A 829 22.16 3.55 -23.69
CA ILE A 829 22.70 2.19 -23.53
C ILE A 829 23.81 2.18 -22.47
N ALA A 830 23.73 1.26 -21.52
CA ALA A 830 24.70 1.08 -20.45
C ALA A 830 25.91 0.22 -20.88
#